data_AF-A0A8C1B956-F1
#
_entry.id   AF-A0A8C1B956-F1
#
_cell.length_a   1.000
_cell.length_b   1.000
_cell.length_c   1.000
_cell.angle_alpha   90.00
_cell.angle_beta   90.00
_cell.angle_gamma   90.00
#
_symmetry.space_group_name_H-M   'P 1'
#
loop_
_entity.id
_entity.type
_entity.pdbx_description
1 polymer ?
#
loop_
_entity_poly.entity_id
_entity_poly.type
_entity_poly.pdbx_seq_one_letter_code
_entity_poly.pdbx_strand_id
1 'polypeptide(L)'
;MKAQLQITVLSAKLRDSKKNWFGPSPYVEVCVDGQSKKTEKCTNTHSPKWKQSLTVIVTPLSKLVFRVWSHQTLKSDILLGVATLEVSETLKANNMKICEVVQTLQLSSDREHSELVGDLSVCLDGLQVDPETFTSEEQKHNAAVNGGSRLNGDVAGSRDSSPSSDIADEAPLPNGHAVGSPGSASPSAGALRPPRPSRPQRPPASSHKPTSSTASSAGSTPTHGSSAPSPETSPRVCVNGETENQGSSSGSGSNQAPRTSPTPPRAPLISNGPLPPGWERRLDPMGRVYFVDHVNRTTTWQRPTDESVRNYEEWQNQRSQLQGAMHRFNQRFIYGLQEQLAPTANKEFDPLGPLPPGWEKRTDSNRRMYFVHHPTRSTQWEDPRTQGLLNEKPLPEGWEMRFTVDGIPYFVDHNRKTTTYIDPRTGKSSLENGPQITYVRDFKAKVHYFRFWCQQLAMPQHIKIHVSRKTLFEDSFQQIMSCHPQDLRRRLWIIFPGEEGLDYGGVAREWFFLLSHEVLNPMYCLFEYAGKDNYCLQINPASFINPDHLKYFKFIGRFIAMALFHGKFIDTGFSLPFYKRILNKPLALKDLESIDPEFYNSLIWIKDNNIEDCGLEMFFSVDKEILGEVTTHELKPDGGNIQVTEENKEEYIRLVAEWRLSRGVEEQTQAFLEGFNEVLPQQYLQYFDAKELEVMLCGMQEIDLGDWQRNTIYRHYARSSKQIVWFWQFVKEIDNEKRMRLLQFVTGTCRLPVGGFADLMGSNGPQKFCVEKVGKENWLPRSHTCFNRLDLPPYKSYEQLKEKLLFAIEETEGFGQE
;
A
#
# COMPACT_ATOMS: atom_id res chain seq x y z
N MET A 1 37.86 22.82 -11.80
CA MET A 1 36.68 23.73 -11.69
C MET A 1 35.39 22.91 -11.85
N LYS A 2 34.30 23.17 -11.10
CA LYS A 2 32.99 22.49 -11.29
C LYS A 2 31.93 23.50 -11.74
N ALA A 3 31.14 23.17 -12.75
CA ALA A 3 30.09 24.01 -13.32
C ALA A 3 28.86 23.19 -13.71
N GLN A 4 27.71 23.83 -13.84
CA GLN A 4 26.49 23.17 -14.34
C GLN A 4 26.52 23.10 -15.86
N LEU A 5 26.11 21.96 -16.41
CA LEU A 5 25.88 21.76 -17.84
C LEU A 5 24.47 21.23 -18.03
N GLN A 6 23.69 21.90 -18.88
CA GLN A 6 22.38 21.44 -19.31
C GLN A 6 22.54 20.56 -20.55
N ILE A 7 22.00 19.35 -20.48
CA ILE A 7 22.03 18.36 -21.54
C ILE A 7 20.59 18.10 -21.96
N THR A 8 20.21 18.57 -23.14
CA THR A 8 18.90 18.29 -23.73
C THR A 8 19.02 17.09 -24.64
N VAL A 9 18.46 15.96 -24.23
CA VAL A 9 18.39 14.74 -25.04
C VAL A 9 17.27 14.91 -26.07
N LEU A 10 17.64 15.00 -27.36
CA LEU A 10 16.69 15.37 -28.41
C LEU A 10 15.98 14.14 -28.97
N SER A 11 16.73 13.21 -29.53
CA SER A 11 16.21 12.03 -30.23
C SER A 11 17.30 10.97 -30.44
N ALA A 12 16.89 9.74 -30.74
CA ALA A 12 17.79 8.72 -31.25
C ALA A 12 17.23 8.08 -32.53
N LYS A 13 18.11 7.47 -33.32
CA LYS A 13 17.74 6.63 -34.46
C LYS A 13 18.46 5.30 -34.29
N LEU A 14 17.71 4.31 -33.80
CA LEU A 14 18.20 2.97 -33.51
C LEU A 14 18.09 2.10 -34.76
N ARG A 15 19.03 1.18 -34.93
CA ARG A 15 19.01 0.24 -36.04
C ARG A 15 17.83 -0.73 -35.86
N ASP A 16 17.13 -0.98 -36.95
CA ASP A 16 15.98 -1.89 -36.96
C ASP A 16 16.48 -3.34 -37.02
N SER A 17 16.07 -4.15 -36.03
CA SER A 17 16.33 -5.58 -36.01
C SER A 17 15.16 -6.28 -36.67
N LYS A 18 15.37 -6.78 -37.90
CA LYS A 18 14.35 -7.52 -38.68
C LYS A 18 13.76 -8.76 -37.98
N LYS A 19 14.27 -9.13 -36.79
CA LYS A 19 13.80 -10.27 -35.99
C LYS A 19 12.73 -9.91 -34.96
N ASN A 20 12.51 -8.63 -34.64
CA ASN A 20 11.56 -8.24 -33.60
C ASN A 20 10.32 -7.58 -34.20
N TRP A 21 9.13 -8.11 -33.88
CA TRP A 21 7.84 -7.54 -34.28
C TRP A 21 7.52 -6.21 -33.57
N PHE A 22 8.23 -5.92 -32.47
CA PHE A 22 8.08 -4.71 -31.68
C PHE A 22 9.38 -3.90 -31.66
N GLY A 23 9.24 -2.58 -31.77
CA GLY A 23 10.33 -1.66 -31.50
C GLY A 23 10.65 -1.58 -30.00
N PRO A 24 11.87 -1.16 -29.62
CA PRO A 24 12.26 -1.03 -28.23
C PRO A 24 11.44 0.07 -27.54
N SER A 25 11.49 0.10 -26.19
CA SER A 25 10.96 1.20 -25.40
C SER A 25 12.10 2.04 -24.81
N PRO A 26 12.78 2.89 -25.61
CA PRO A 26 14.06 3.46 -25.23
C PRO A 26 13.96 4.61 -24.23
N TYR A 27 14.92 4.69 -23.31
CA TYR A 27 15.26 5.88 -22.52
C TYR A 27 16.78 6.08 -22.49
N VAL A 28 17.24 7.29 -22.12
CA VAL A 28 18.66 7.63 -22.06
C VAL A 28 19.07 7.87 -20.62
N GLU A 29 20.11 7.17 -20.18
CA GLU A 29 20.84 7.43 -18.95
C GLU A 29 22.14 8.18 -19.27
N VAL A 30 22.35 9.31 -18.60
CA VAL A 30 23.58 10.12 -18.69
C VAL A 30 24.37 9.97 -17.40
N CYS A 31 25.57 9.42 -17.51
CA CYS A 31 26.50 9.25 -16.39
C CYS A 31 27.71 10.19 -16.53
N VAL A 32 28.07 10.89 -15.47
CA VAL A 32 29.25 11.76 -15.42
C VAL A 32 29.72 11.96 -13.98
N ASP A 33 31.02 11.79 -13.72
CA ASP A 33 31.65 12.06 -12.41
C ASP A 33 30.89 11.50 -11.19
N GLY A 34 30.36 10.28 -11.32
CA GLY A 34 29.57 9.60 -10.29
C GLY A 34 28.10 10.03 -10.18
N GLN A 35 27.64 10.96 -11.02
CA GLN A 35 26.22 11.30 -11.18
C GLN A 35 25.59 10.42 -12.26
N SER A 36 24.31 10.09 -12.08
CA SER A 36 23.46 9.48 -13.12
C SER A 36 22.12 10.23 -13.20
N LYS A 37 21.67 10.54 -14.42
CA LYS A 37 20.38 11.18 -14.71
C LYS A 37 19.71 10.45 -15.88
N LYS A 38 18.40 10.24 -15.82
CA LYS A 38 17.65 9.49 -16.83
C LYS A 38 16.55 10.33 -17.47
N THR A 39 16.28 10.10 -18.76
CA THR A 39 15.08 10.62 -19.43
C THR A 39 13.87 9.75 -19.12
N GLU A 40 12.67 10.22 -19.47
CA GLU A 40 11.50 9.37 -19.63
C GLU A 40 11.73 8.36 -20.77
N LYS A 41 10.94 7.28 -20.80
CA LYS A 41 10.95 6.30 -21.89
C LYS A 41 10.02 6.71 -23.03
N CYS A 42 10.43 6.47 -24.26
CA CYS A 42 9.52 6.38 -25.40
C CYS A 42 9.07 4.93 -25.56
N THR A 43 7.84 4.69 -26.01
CA THR A 43 7.30 3.32 -26.15
C THR A 43 7.34 2.85 -27.60
N ASN A 44 7.75 1.59 -27.79
CA ASN A 44 7.65 0.86 -29.06
C ASN A 44 8.15 1.64 -30.29
N THR A 45 9.39 2.14 -30.27
CA THR A 45 9.93 2.97 -31.34
C THR A 45 11.44 2.83 -31.49
N HIS A 46 11.90 2.71 -32.75
CA HIS A 46 13.32 2.82 -33.13
C HIS A 46 13.74 4.27 -33.39
N SER A 47 12.84 5.24 -33.31
CA SER A 47 13.11 6.66 -33.55
C SER A 47 12.55 7.54 -32.44
N PRO A 48 12.98 7.35 -31.18
CA PRO A 48 12.48 8.10 -30.04
C PRO A 48 12.81 9.59 -30.11
N LYS A 49 11.93 10.41 -29.53
CA LYS A 49 12.10 11.87 -29.39
C LYS A 49 11.70 12.28 -27.98
N TRP A 50 12.67 12.68 -27.17
CA TRP A 50 12.46 13.06 -25.78
C TRP A 50 12.32 14.57 -25.62
N LYS A 51 13.24 15.35 -26.21
CA LYS A 51 13.36 16.79 -25.99
C LYS A 51 13.40 17.17 -24.50
N GLN A 52 14.07 16.35 -23.69
CA GLN A 52 14.10 16.48 -22.25
C GLN A 52 15.47 17.00 -21.79
N SER A 53 15.48 18.02 -20.93
CA SER A 53 16.72 18.56 -20.35
C SER A 53 17.07 17.89 -19.03
N LEU A 54 18.34 17.51 -18.91
CA LEU A 54 18.96 16.97 -17.71
C LEU A 54 20.09 17.92 -17.28
N THR A 55 20.18 18.24 -15.99
CA THR A 55 21.27 19.09 -15.46
C THR A 55 22.26 18.23 -14.68
N VAL A 56 23.53 18.37 -15.02
CA VAL A 56 24.65 17.67 -14.37
C VAL A 56 25.73 18.68 -13.97
N ILE A 57 26.52 18.32 -12.95
CA ILE A 57 27.71 19.09 -12.57
C ILE A 57 28.91 18.46 -13.24
N VAL A 58 29.66 19.24 -14.03
CA VAL A 58 30.82 18.79 -14.79
C VAL A 58 32.05 19.63 -14.50
N THR A 59 33.22 19.10 -14.86
CA THR A 59 34.47 19.82 -15.01
C THR A 59 34.79 19.95 -16.51
N PRO A 60 35.73 20.83 -16.91
CA PRO A 60 36.11 20.95 -18.32
C PRO A 60 36.71 19.67 -18.94
N LEU A 61 37.11 18.70 -18.11
CA LEU A 61 37.72 17.43 -18.51
C LEU A 61 36.81 16.22 -18.27
N SER A 62 35.55 16.45 -17.88
CA SER A 62 34.60 15.37 -17.60
C SER A 62 34.24 14.60 -18.87
N LYS A 63 33.93 13.31 -18.69
CA LYS A 63 33.41 12.44 -19.75
C LYS A 63 31.95 12.15 -19.50
N LEU A 64 31.10 12.51 -20.47
CA LEU A 64 29.69 12.17 -20.47
C LEU A 64 29.52 10.80 -21.11
N VAL A 65 28.96 9.85 -20.38
CA VAL A 65 28.60 8.52 -20.90
C VAL A 65 27.08 8.46 -21.04
N PHE A 66 26.62 8.28 -22.26
CA PHE A 66 25.22 8.11 -22.61
C PHE A 66 24.94 6.62 -22.81
N ARG A 67 24.00 6.06 -22.06
CA ARG A 67 23.49 4.70 -22.25
C ARG A 67 22.04 4.77 -22.69
N VAL A 68 21.73 4.17 -23.84
CA VAL A 68 20.37 4.04 -24.33
C VAL A 68 19.86 2.66 -23.95
N TRP A 69 18.85 2.61 -23.10
CA TRP A 69 18.26 1.38 -22.56
C TRP A 69 16.88 1.16 -23.15
N SER A 70 16.49 -0.08 -23.45
CA SER A 70 15.10 -0.46 -23.70
C SER A 70 14.49 -0.95 -22.41
N HIS A 71 13.43 -0.26 -21.99
CA HIS A 71 12.66 -0.71 -20.84
C HIS A 71 11.99 -2.05 -21.10
N GLN A 72 12.03 -2.95 -20.10
CA GLN A 72 11.37 -4.25 -20.12
C GLN A 72 10.43 -4.38 -18.91
N THR A 73 9.21 -4.87 -19.13
CA THR A 73 8.21 -4.98 -18.07
C THR A 73 8.38 -6.23 -17.21
N LEU A 74 8.85 -7.33 -17.81
CA LEU A 74 8.93 -8.67 -17.17
C LEU A 74 10.37 -9.11 -16.85
N LYS A 75 11.37 -8.43 -17.41
CA LYS A 75 12.80 -8.73 -17.30
C LYS A 75 13.57 -7.44 -17.03
N SER A 76 14.85 -7.57 -16.72
CA SER A 76 15.77 -6.43 -16.69
C SER A 76 15.81 -5.66 -18.02
N ASP A 77 15.98 -4.33 -17.92
CA ASP A 77 16.12 -3.44 -19.07
C ASP A 77 17.32 -3.86 -19.93
N ILE A 78 17.18 -3.75 -21.25
CA ILE A 78 18.20 -4.18 -22.20
C ILE A 78 19.01 -2.97 -22.66
N LEU A 79 20.33 -3.01 -22.52
CA LEU A 79 21.20 -1.96 -23.06
C LEU A 79 21.19 -2.03 -24.59
N LEU A 80 20.67 -0.98 -25.24
CA LEU A 80 20.59 -0.88 -26.70
C LEU A 80 21.86 -0.30 -27.31
N GLY A 81 22.55 0.58 -26.61
CA GLY A 81 23.80 1.17 -27.07
C GLY A 81 24.39 2.19 -26.11
N VAL A 82 25.68 2.46 -26.29
CA VAL A 82 26.44 3.42 -25.48
C VAL A 82 27.14 4.42 -26.39
N ALA A 83 27.19 5.68 -25.97
CA ALA A 83 28.02 6.72 -26.58
C ALA A 83 28.78 7.50 -25.50
N THR A 84 29.96 8.00 -25.82
CA THR A 84 30.76 8.85 -24.92
C THR A 84 31.05 10.18 -25.60
N LEU A 85 31.02 11.27 -24.83
CA LEU A 85 31.37 12.61 -25.26
C LEU A 85 32.35 13.21 -24.25
N GLU A 86 33.51 13.67 -24.74
CA GLU A 86 34.49 14.38 -23.93
C GLU A 86 34.18 15.89 -23.92
N VAL A 87 33.94 16.44 -22.73
CA VAL A 87 33.59 17.86 -22.59
C VAL A 87 34.73 18.75 -23.08
N SER A 88 35.97 18.31 -22.88
CA SER A 88 37.20 18.98 -23.33
C SER A 88 37.25 19.18 -24.84
N GLU A 89 36.97 18.14 -25.61
CA GLU A 89 36.95 18.19 -27.08
C GLU A 89 35.84 19.12 -27.58
N THR A 90 34.67 19.05 -26.94
CA THR A 90 33.53 19.90 -27.28
C THR A 90 33.82 21.37 -26.98
N LEU A 91 34.46 21.68 -25.85
CA LEU A 91 34.93 23.03 -25.53
C LEU A 91 35.93 23.54 -26.55
N LYS A 92 36.95 22.74 -26.89
CA LYS A 92 37.98 23.11 -27.89
C LYS A 92 37.37 23.40 -29.27
N ALA A 93 36.40 22.58 -29.69
CA ALA A 93 35.71 22.77 -30.97
C ALA A 93 34.82 24.02 -31.02
N ASN A 94 34.42 24.57 -29.86
CA ASN A 94 33.48 25.68 -29.75
C ASN A 94 34.09 26.91 -29.04
N ASN A 95 35.38 27.20 -29.28
CA ASN A 95 36.07 28.37 -28.72
C ASN A 95 35.96 28.48 -27.19
N MET A 96 36.07 27.35 -26.49
CA MET A 96 35.97 27.23 -25.03
C MET A 96 34.61 27.63 -24.45
N LYS A 97 33.55 27.64 -25.27
CA LYS A 97 32.17 27.94 -24.88
C LYS A 97 31.18 26.95 -25.48
N ILE A 98 30.41 26.29 -24.64
CA ILE A 98 29.29 25.43 -24.99
C ILE A 98 27.99 26.22 -24.74
N CYS A 99 27.37 26.67 -25.82
CA CYS A 99 26.10 27.38 -25.83
C CYS A 99 25.23 26.81 -26.95
N GLU A 100 24.13 26.15 -26.59
CA GLU A 100 23.22 25.45 -27.52
C GLU A 100 23.92 24.57 -28.58
N VAL A 101 24.99 23.85 -28.19
CA VAL A 101 25.78 23.02 -29.10
C VAL A 101 25.09 21.67 -29.31
N VAL A 102 24.63 21.41 -30.53
CA VAL A 102 24.01 20.12 -30.90
C VAL A 102 25.07 19.13 -31.36
N GLN A 103 25.11 17.95 -30.74
CA GLN A 103 26.00 16.85 -31.09
C GLN A 103 25.20 15.61 -31.47
N THR A 104 25.58 14.97 -32.58
CA THR A 104 25.12 13.63 -32.93
C THR A 104 26.23 12.63 -32.63
N LEU A 105 25.92 11.67 -31.77
CA LEU A 105 26.82 10.67 -31.25
C LEU A 105 26.47 9.30 -31.82
N GLN A 106 27.49 8.56 -32.25
CA GLN A 106 27.36 7.17 -32.69
C GLN A 106 27.19 6.27 -31.47
N LEU A 107 26.16 5.42 -31.47
CA LEU A 107 25.92 4.42 -30.43
C LEU A 107 26.61 3.11 -30.82
N SER A 108 27.38 2.54 -29.90
CA SER A 108 28.03 1.24 -30.03
C SER A 108 27.38 0.19 -29.11
N SER A 109 27.38 -1.07 -29.54
CA SER A 109 26.99 -2.21 -28.70
C SER A 109 27.95 -2.39 -27.51
N ASP A 110 27.42 -2.87 -26.38
CA ASP A 110 28.20 -3.21 -25.18
C ASP A 110 28.96 -4.54 -25.32
N ARG A 111 28.47 -5.43 -26.19
CA ARG A 111 29.08 -6.76 -26.42
C ARG A 111 30.25 -6.70 -27.41
N GLU A 112 30.20 -5.77 -28.36
CA GLU A 112 31.25 -5.52 -29.37
C GLU A 112 31.35 -4.02 -29.65
N HIS A 113 32.41 -3.36 -29.16
CA HIS A 113 32.64 -1.92 -29.32
C HIS A 113 32.71 -1.45 -30.80
N SER A 114 32.84 -2.35 -31.76
CA SER A 114 32.88 -2.04 -33.20
C SER A 114 31.52 -2.04 -33.90
N GLU A 115 30.46 -2.57 -33.29
CA GLU A 115 29.14 -2.63 -33.93
C GLU A 115 28.33 -1.34 -33.64
N LEU A 116 28.05 -0.58 -34.70
CA LEU A 116 27.19 0.60 -34.65
C LEU A 116 25.70 0.20 -34.62
N VAL A 117 25.02 0.61 -33.54
CA VAL A 117 23.63 0.24 -33.21
C VAL A 117 22.65 1.41 -33.35
N GLY A 118 23.14 2.63 -33.60
CA GLY A 118 22.30 3.79 -33.91
C GLY A 118 23.00 5.13 -33.71
N ASP A 119 22.22 6.21 -33.78
CA ASP A 119 22.66 7.59 -33.54
C ASP A 119 21.88 8.20 -32.37
N LEU A 120 22.53 9.00 -31.53
CA LEU A 120 21.91 9.79 -30.46
C LEU A 120 22.20 11.28 -30.68
N SER A 121 21.16 12.11 -30.74
CA SER A 121 21.29 13.57 -30.84
C SER A 121 21.03 14.23 -29.48
N VAL A 122 21.97 15.07 -29.04
CA VAL A 122 21.90 15.83 -27.79
C VAL A 122 22.24 17.30 -28.05
N CYS A 123 21.73 18.21 -27.21
CA CYS A 123 22.11 19.62 -27.19
C CYS A 123 22.72 19.96 -25.83
N LEU A 124 23.90 20.58 -25.83
CA LEU A 124 24.66 20.95 -24.64
C LEU A 124 24.65 22.47 -24.48
N ASP A 125 24.36 22.95 -23.27
CA ASP A 125 24.29 24.37 -22.97
C ASP A 125 24.80 24.71 -21.56
N GLY A 126 25.41 25.90 -21.41
CA GLY A 126 25.70 26.49 -20.11
C GLY A 126 27.13 26.37 -19.57
N LEU A 127 28.12 26.03 -20.41
CA LEU A 127 29.52 25.91 -19.96
C LEU A 127 30.46 26.85 -20.73
N GLN A 128 31.22 27.69 -20.02
CA GLN A 128 32.28 28.52 -20.59
C GLN A 128 33.52 28.46 -19.70
N VAL A 129 34.68 28.29 -20.31
CA VAL A 129 35.96 28.17 -19.60
C VAL A 129 36.96 29.12 -20.22
N ASP A 130 37.77 29.76 -19.38
CA ASP A 130 38.89 30.57 -19.85
C ASP A 130 40.01 29.67 -20.44
N PRO A 131 40.59 30.00 -21.61
CA PRO A 131 41.61 29.16 -22.26
C PRO A 131 42.89 28.91 -21.44
N GLU A 132 43.37 29.92 -20.69
CA GLU A 132 44.57 29.78 -19.85
C GLU A 132 44.31 28.88 -18.64
N THR A 133 43.10 29.02 -18.08
CA THR A 133 42.63 28.18 -16.99
C THR A 133 42.46 26.72 -17.44
N PHE A 134 41.92 26.50 -18.64
CA PHE A 134 41.73 25.17 -19.21
C PHE A 134 43.06 24.45 -19.47
N THR A 135 44.02 25.11 -20.10
CA THR A 135 45.35 24.53 -20.38
C THR A 135 46.09 24.16 -19.11
N SER A 136 45.95 24.97 -18.05
CA SER A 136 46.50 24.67 -16.73
C SER A 136 45.86 23.43 -16.08
N GLU A 137 44.53 23.27 -16.18
CA GLU A 137 43.85 22.06 -15.66
C GLU A 137 44.17 20.82 -16.50
N GLU A 138 44.27 20.95 -17.83
CA GLU A 138 44.64 19.85 -18.74
C GLU A 138 46.06 19.34 -18.49
N GLN A 139 47.04 20.23 -18.26
CA GLN A 139 48.40 19.84 -17.89
C GLN A 139 48.46 19.09 -16.55
N LYS A 140 47.71 19.56 -15.54
CA LYS A 140 47.62 18.89 -14.24
C LYS A 140 46.97 17.50 -14.36
N HIS A 141 45.93 17.37 -15.20
CA HIS A 141 45.26 16.11 -15.43
C HIS A 141 46.16 15.10 -16.17
N ASN A 142 46.85 15.54 -17.23
CA ASN A 142 47.78 14.70 -17.98
C ASN A 142 49.00 14.27 -17.14
N ALA A 143 49.47 15.11 -16.22
CA ALA A 143 50.51 14.75 -15.26
C ALA A 143 50.03 13.69 -14.24
N ALA A 144 48.77 13.75 -13.80
CA ALA A 144 48.18 12.77 -12.89
C ALA A 144 47.92 11.42 -13.55
N VAL A 145 47.51 11.39 -14.83
CA VAL A 145 47.26 10.15 -15.58
C VAL A 145 48.55 9.42 -15.98
N ASN A 146 49.64 10.16 -16.29
CA ASN A 146 50.93 9.58 -16.68
C ASN A 146 51.85 9.21 -15.50
N GLY A 147 51.56 9.68 -14.27
CA GLY A 147 52.39 9.42 -13.09
C GLY A 147 52.23 8.02 -12.45
N GLY A 148 51.37 7.15 -12.99
CA GLY A 148 51.03 5.86 -12.38
C GLY A 148 51.92 4.66 -12.74
N SER A 149 52.93 4.83 -13.61
CA SER A 149 53.78 3.72 -14.07
C SER A 149 55.26 4.01 -13.85
N ARG A 150 55.70 3.72 -12.62
CA ARG A 150 57.05 3.27 -12.20
C ARG A 150 57.22 3.63 -10.73
N LEU A 151 57.36 2.62 -9.88
CA LEU A 151 58.33 2.54 -8.78
C LEU A 151 58.07 1.23 -8.02
N ASN A 152 58.91 0.24 -8.31
CA ASN A 152 59.18 -0.90 -7.43
C ASN A 152 60.70 -0.97 -7.30
N GLY A 153 61.20 -1.07 -6.07
CA GLY A 153 62.57 -1.49 -5.79
C GLY A 153 63.52 -0.41 -5.28
N ASP A 154 63.61 -0.35 -3.96
CA ASP A 154 64.85 -0.43 -3.19
C ASP A 154 65.64 0.83 -2.73
N VAL A 155 65.54 0.99 -1.39
CA VAL A 155 66.64 1.10 -0.40
C VAL A 155 67.25 2.48 -0.08
N ALA A 156 66.80 2.96 1.09
CA ALA A 156 67.55 3.47 2.26
C ALA A 156 68.27 4.84 2.28
N GLY A 157 68.03 5.53 3.41
CA GLY A 157 68.80 6.64 3.99
C GLY A 157 68.19 8.02 3.67
N SER A 158 67.92 8.96 4.58
CA SER A 158 68.33 9.17 5.97
C SER A 158 67.46 10.31 6.56
N ARG A 159 67.06 10.13 7.83
CA ARG A 159 66.87 11.09 8.95
C ARG A 159 66.65 12.59 8.66
N ASP A 160 65.57 13.16 9.20
CA ASP A 160 65.55 14.07 10.38
C ASP A 160 64.18 14.80 10.46
N SER A 161 63.39 14.54 11.50
CA SER A 161 63.26 15.34 12.74
C SER A 161 62.16 16.42 12.67
N SER A 162 61.02 16.13 13.29
CA SER A 162 60.03 17.11 13.79
C SER A 162 60.70 18.06 14.80
N PRO A 163 60.15 19.26 15.14
CA PRO A 163 59.04 19.31 16.12
C PRO A 163 58.11 20.55 16.03
N SER A 164 57.25 20.65 17.04
CA SER A 164 56.07 21.51 17.25
C SER A 164 56.36 22.92 17.82
N SER A 165 55.30 23.75 17.80
CA SER A 165 54.82 24.77 18.78
C SER A 165 55.39 26.20 18.85
N ASP A 166 54.47 27.14 18.58
CA ASP A 166 54.06 28.40 19.26
C ASP A 166 55.03 29.54 19.63
N ILE A 167 54.64 30.80 19.32
CA ILE A 167 54.32 31.94 20.25
C ILE A 167 54.27 33.30 19.49
N ALA A 168 53.55 34.27 20.07
CA ALA A 168 52.73 35.37 19.54
C ALA A 168 53.35 36.82 19.46
N ASP A 169 52.45 37.78 19.14
CA ASP A 169 52.40 39.24 19.45
C ASP A 169 53.16 40.24 18.52
N GLU A 170 52.74 41.49 18.22
CA GLU A 170 51.57 42.37 18.49
C GLU A 170 51.57 43.58 17.49
N ALA A 171 50.59 44.50 17.62
CA ALA A 171 50.14 45.61 16.73
C ALA A 171 51.01 46.91 16.62
N PRO A 172 50.57 48.00 15.91
CA PRO A 172 49.71 49.05 16.54
C PRO A 172 48.70 49.86 15.65
N LEU A 173 47.77 50.59 16.31
CA LEU A 173 46.72 51.58 15.88
C LEU A 173 47.30 53.02 15.64
N PRO A 174 46.59 54.11 15.13
CA PRO A 174 45.24 54.61 15.55
C PRO A 174 44.34 55.51 14.61
N ASN A 175 43.08 55.72 15.06
CA ASN A 175 42.09 56.85 14.95
C ASN A 175 41.73 57.65 13.66
N GLY A 176 40.39 57.88 13.46
CA GLY A 176 39.84 59.23 13.17
C GLY A 176 38.66 59.42 12.15
N HIS A 177 37.47 59.77 12.67
CA HIS A 177 36.44 60.72 12.15
C HIS A 177 35.55 60.50 10.88
N ALA A 178 34.23 60.35 11.15
CA ALA A 178 33.08 61.23 10.82
C ALA A 178 32.47 61.39 9.40
N VAL A 179 31.13 61.65 9.43
CA VAL A 179 30.19 62.21 8.40
C VAL A 179 29.61 61.17 7.42
N GLY A 180 28.30 61.05 7.13
CA GLY A 180 27.08 61.77 7.51
C GLY A 180 25.87 61.16 6.74
N SER A 181 24.70 61.19 7.37
CA SER A 181 23.32 60.92 6.88
C SER A 181 22.93 61.73 5.60
N PRO A 182 21.72 61.63 4.99
CA PRO A 182 20.42 61.14 5.50
C PRO A 182 19.59 60.31 4.47
N GLY A 183 18.39 59.78 4.74
CA GLY A 183 17.54 59.75 5.93
C GLY A 183 16.14 59.24 5.58
N SER A 184 15.44 58.82 6.64
CA SER A 184 13.98 58.92 6.87
C SER A 184 13.04 57.98 6.08
N ALA A 185 12.01 57.36 6.66
CA ALA A 185 11.58 57.30 8.06
C ALA A 185 10.56 56.15 8.27
N SER A 186 10.60 55.56 9.47
CA SER A 186 9.47 54.85 10.11
C SER A 186 8.50 55.86 10.75
N PRO A 187 7.32 55.44 11.26
CA PRO A 187 7.23 54.97 12.66
C PRO A 187 6.30 53.74 12.82
N SER A 188 6.61 52.70 13.61
CA SER A 188 6.68 52.59 15.08
C SER A 188 5.33 52.57 15.82
N ALA A 189 4.98 51.39 16.37
CA ALA A 189 4.34 51.13 17.68
C ALA A 189 4.23 49.58 17.83
N GLY A 190 4.60 48.87 18.91
CA GLY A 190 4.92 49.23 20.29
C GLY A 190 3.82 48.76 21.26
N ALA A 191 3.79 47.48 21.65
CA ALA A 191 3.09 46.97 22.86
C ALA A 191 3.53 45.51 23.15
N LEU A 192 4.38 45.27 24.15
CA LEU A 192 4.05 44.88 25.55
C LEU A 192 3.63 43.40 25.73
N ARG A 193 4.52 42.68 26.41
CA ARG A 193 4.49 41.26 26.79
C ARG A 193 3.77 41.11 28.14
N PRO A 194 2.83 40.16 28.33
CA PRO A 194 2.27 39.86 29.64
C PRO A 194 3.08 38.78 30.41
N PRO A 195 3.00 38.76 31.77
CA PRO A 195 3.81 37.89 32.63
C PRO A 195 3.19 36.50 32.88
N ARG A 196 4.05 35.58 33.30
CA ARG A 196 3.81 34.14 33.55
C ARG A 196 3.05 33.90 34.87
N PRO A 197 2.08 32.95 34.96
CA PRO A 197 1.47 32.57 36.23
C PRO A 197 2.35 31.59 37.03
N SER A 198 2.22 31.68 38.36
CA SER A 198 2.90 30.92 39.40
C SER A 198 2.34 29.49 39.62
N ARG A 199 3.26 28.59 39.96
CA ARG A 199 3.10 27.15 40.25
C ARG A 199 2.29 26.87 41.55
N PRO A 200 1.35 25.91 41.58
CA PRO A 200 0.76 25.42 42.82
C PRO A 200 1.63 24.34 43.49
N GLN A 201 1.69 24.39 44.82
CA GLN A 201 2.41 23.47 45.72
C GLN A 201 1.67 22.14 45.92
N ARG A 202 2.46 21.12 46.30
CA ARG A 202 2.11 19.72 46.59
C ARG A 202 1.61 19.55 48.04
N PRO A 203 0.57 18.73 48.33
CA PRO A 203 0.29 18.27 49.68
C PRO A 203 1.02 16.95 50.04
N PRO A 204 1.27 16.66 51.33
CA PRO A 204 2.24 15.67 51.78
C PRO A 204 1.70 14.24 51.88
N ALA A 205 2.64 13.30 51.99
CA ALA A 205 2.43 11.87 52.17
C ALA A 205 1.94 11.51 53.59
N SER A 206 1.08 10.48 53.67
CA SER A 206 0.82 9.74 54.91
C SER A 206 0.83 8.24 54.64
N SER A 207 1.78 7.58 55.30
CA SER A 207 2.00 6.15 55.41
C SER A 207 1.00 5.47 56.34
N HIS A 208 0.31 4.39 55.94
CA HIS A 208 -0.20 3.37 56.86
C HIS A 208 -0.28 1.98 56.22
N LYS A 209 0.39 1.02 56.88
CA LYS A 209 0.28 -0.45 56.76
C LYS A 209 -0.64 -0.92 57.90
N PRO A 210 -1.42 -2.01 57.76
CA PRO A 210 -1.11 -3.26 58.51
C PRO A 210 -1.46 -4.53 57.67
N THR A 211 -0.63 -5.57 57.58
CA THR A 211 -0.46 -6.77 58.46
C THR A 211 -1.70 -7.63 58.72
N SER A 212 -1.49 -8.92 58.47
CA SER A 212 -2.33 -10.12 58.51
C SER A 212 -2.60 -10.73 59.90
N SER A 213 -3.74 -11.42 60.05
CA SER A 213 -3.97 -12.62 60.91
C SER A 213 -5.38 -13.19 60.65
N THR A 214 -5.58 -14.40 60.10
CA THR A 214 -5.69 -15.75 60.73
C THR A 214 -6.96 -16.02 61.57
N ALA A 215 -7.81 -16.97 61.14
CA ALA A 215 -8.53 -18.05 61.89
C ALA A 215 -9.82 -18.51 61.14
N SER A 216 -9.90 -19.74 60.60
CA SER A 216 -10.51 -20.98 61.17
C SER A 216 -12.06 -20.99 61.14
N SER A 217 -12.86 -22.03 60.86
CA SER A 217 -12.75 -23.42 60.36
C SER A 217 -14.15 -24.09 60.51
N ALA A 218 -14.64 -24.89 59.55
CA ALA A 218 -15.57 -26.06 59.64
C ALA A 218 -16.10 -26.37 58.22
N GLY A 219 -15.86 -27.51 57.55
CA GLY A 219 -16.15 -28.91 57.91
C GLY A 219 -17.49 -29.31 57.26
N SER A 220 -17.56 -30.01 56.11
CA SER A 220 -17.65 -31.48 56.04
C SER A 220 -17.67 -31.99 54.57
N THR A 221 -17.01 -33.12 54.31
CA THR A 221 -17.16 -34.02 53.14
C THR A 221 -17.59 -35.43 53.63
N PRO A 222 -18.04 -36.35 52.75
CA PRO A 222 -17.09 -37.36 52.23
C PRO A 222 -17.32 -37.93 50.79
N THR A 223 -16.19 -38.27 50.14
CA THR A 223 -15.82 -39.46 49.29
C THR A 223 -16.59 -39.83 48.00
N HIS A 224 -15.98 -40.14 46.83
CA HIS A 224 -14.92 -41.12 46.45
C HIS A 224 -14.03 -40.61 45.27
N GLY A 225 -12.68 -40.73 45.29
CA GLY A 225 -11.82 -41.77 44.62
C GLY A 225 -11.38 -41.34 43.19
N SER A 226 -10.12 -41.28 42.72
CA SER A 226 -8.87 -41.96 43.06
C SER A 226 -7.61 -41.22 42.51
N SER A 227 -6.56 -41.18 43.33
CA SER A 227 -5.08 -41.23 43.10
C SER A 227 -4.41 -40.77 41.79
N ALA A 228 -3.48 -39.82 41.93
CA ALA A 228 -2.25 -39.64 41.11
C ALA A 228 -1.08 -40.46 41.71
N PRO A 229 0.05 -40.68 40.98
CA PRO A 229 1.17 -39.72 41.11
C PRO A 229 2.06 -39.55 39.83
N SER A 230 2.79 -38.44 39.77
CA SER A 230 4.04 -38.25 38.97
C SER A 230 5.26 -38.76 39.79
N PRO A 231 6.54 -38.86 39.32
CA PRO A 231 7.18 -38.13 38.20
C PRO A 231 8.30 -38.86 37.39
N GLU A 232 8.87 -38.10 36.44
CA GLU A 232 10.26 -38.13 35.89
C GLU A 232 10.79 -39.18 34.88
N THR A 233 11.51 -38.61 33.89
CA THR A 233 12.66 -39.12 33.09
C THR A 233 12.49 -40.12 31.94
N SER A 234 13.08 -39.74 30.78
CA SER A 234 13.37 -40.58 29.60
C SER A 234 14.38 -41.71 29.91
N PRO A 235 14.50 -42.77 29.07
CA PRO A 235 15.48 -42.74 27.97
C PRO A 235 15.13 -43.57 26.70
N ARG A 236 16.00 -43.44 25.68
CA ARG A 236 16.13 -44.22 24.42
C ARG A 236 16.44 -45.71 24.67
N VAL A 237 16.18 -46.59 23.68
CA VAL A 237 17.14 -47.52 23.00
C VAL A 237 16.43 -48.52 22.04
N CYS A 238 17.10 -48.73 20.88
CA CYS A 238 17.17 -49.78 19.83
C CYS A 238 16.35 -51.11 19.94
N VAL A 239 16.05 -51.88 18.86
CA VAL A 239 16.95 -52.80 18.12
C VAL A 239 16.24 -53.52 16.92
N ASN A 240 16.96 -53.60 15.78
CA ASN A 240 17.18 -54.61 14.69
C ASN A 240 16.14 -55.51 13.98
N GLY A 241 16.44 -55.72 12.67
CA GLY A 241 16.38 -56.96 11.86
C GLY A 241 15.82 -56.73 10.44
N GLU A 242 16.33 -57.21 9.29
CA GLU A 242 17.51 -58.01 8.88
C GLU A 242 17.53 -58.10 7.31
N THR A 243 18.73 -58.16 6.69
CA THR A 243 19.19 -58.84 5.42
C THR A 243 18.34 -58.84 4.12
N GLU A 244 18.81 -58.90 2.87
CA GLU A 244 20.07 -59.08 2.13
C GLU A 244 19.73 -58.84 0.63
N ASN A 245 20.58 -58.18 -0.18
CA ASN A 245 20.90 -58.67 -1.53
C ASN A 245 22.11 -57.95 -2.15
N GLN A 246 23.02 -58.75 -2.71
CA GLN A 246 24.26 -58.36 -3.37
C GLN A 246 24.05 -58.02 -4.86
N GLY A 247 24.89 -57.14 -5.38
CA GLY A 247 25.01 -56.86 -6.82
C GLY A 247 26.15 -55.86 -7.12
N SER A 248 27.36 -56.39 -7.29
CA SER A 248 28.58 -55.76 -7.83
C SER A 248 28.36 -55.08 -9.19
N SER A 249 28.94 -53.91 -9.52
CA SER A 249 30.35 -53.76 -9.92
C SER A 249 30.66 -52.33 -10.45
N SER A 250 31.94 -51.95 -10.36
CA SER A 250 32.68 -51.03 -11.26
C SER A 250 32.68 -49.50 -11.01
N GLY A 251 33.78 -49.00 -10.42
CA GLY A 251 34.73 -48.18 -11.18
C GLY A 251 34.65 -46.64 -11.17
N SER A 252 35.26 -46.03 -10.13
CA SER A 252 36.21 -44.89 -10.14
C SER A 252 35.86 -43.53 -10.78
N GLY A 253 36.05 -42.46 -9.99
CA GLY A 253 36.11 -41.08 -10.46
C GLY A 253 36.04 -40.02 -9.36
N SER A 254 37.06 -39.95 -8.50
CA SER A 254 37.22 -38.93 -7.47
C SER A 254 37.51 -37.54 -8.04
N ASN A 255 36.84 -36.50 -7.51
CA ASN A 255 37.42 -35.15 -7.33
C ASN A 255 36.68 -34.42 -6.20
N GLN A 256 37.32 -34.36 -5.02
CA GLN A 256 36.93 -33.52 -3.90
C GLN A 256 37.52 -32.11 -4.06
N ALA A 257 36.69 -31.08 -3.97
CA ALA A 257 37.09 -29.71 -3.67
C ALA A 257 36.47 -29.28 -2.31
N PRO A 258 37.10 -28.38 -1.53
CA PRO A 258 36.84 -28.24 -0.10
C PRO A 258 35.56 -27.44 0.18
N ARG A 259 34.82 -27.87 1.21
CA ARG A 259 33.65 -27.16 1.76
C ARG A 259 34.12 -25.92 2.54
N THR A 260 33.78 -24.72 2.05
CA THR A 260 33.79 -23.49 2.83
C THR A 260 32.41 -23.26 3.45
N SER A 261 32.37 -23.03 4.76
CA SER A 261 31.19 -22.63 5.54
C SER A 261 30.57 -21.32 5.02
N PRO A 262 29.23 -21.14 5.09
CA PRO A 262 28.58 -19.92 4.63
C PRO A 262 28.82 -18.76 5.62
N THR A 263 29.53 -17.74 5.16
CA THR A 263 29.63 -16.42 5.79
C THR A 263 28.29 -15.68 5.61
N PRO A 264 27.79 -14.91 6.60
CA PRO A 264 26.56 -14.13 6.43
C PRO A 264 26.69 -13.10 5.30
N PRO A 265 25.58 -12.77 4.60
CA PRO A 265 25.61 -11.89 3.44
C PRO A 265 26.10 -10.49 3.81
N ARG A 266 27.06 -9.99 3.04
CA ARG A 266 27.63 -8.65 3.14
C ARG A 266 26.59 -7.62 2.69
N ALA A 267 26.34 -6.61 3.53
CA ALA A 267 25.38 -5.53 3.24
C ALA A 267 25.69 -4.80 1.90
N PRO A 268 24.65 -4.34 1.16
CA PRO A 268 24.83 -3.71 -0.14
C PRO A 268 25.54 -2.34 -0.04
N LEU A 269 26.24 -1.97 -1.12
CA LEU A 269 26.93 -0.69 -1.30
C LEU A 269 25.92 0.47 -1.30
N ILE A 270 25.80 1.18 -0.17
CA ILE A 270 24.95 2.36 -0.02
C ILE A 270 25.53 3.53 -0.83
N SER A 271 24.71 4.13 -1.70
CA SER A 271 24.96 5.42 -2.37
C SER A 271 25.47 6.46 -1.36
N ASN A 272 26.70 6.96 -1.54
CA ASN A 272 27.37 7.94 -0.68
C ASN A 272 27.04 9.42 -1.04
N GLY A 273 25.86 9.70 -1.59
CA GLY A 273 25.46 11.08 -1.94
C GLY A 273 25.35 12.03 -0.72
N PRO A 274 25.11 13.33 -0.92
CA PRO A 274 24.66 14.23 0.16
C PRO A 274 23.22 13.87 0.62
N LEU A 275 22.85 14.24 1.85
CA LEU A 275 21.45 14.19 2.33
C LEU A 275 20.74 15.50 1.97
N PRO A 276 19.40 15.50 1.82
CA PRO A 276 18.64 16.73 1.65
C PRO A 276 18.86 17.72 2.83
N PRO A 277 18.70 19.03 2.62
CA PRO A 277 18.87 20.02 3.68
C PRO A 277 18.01 19.71 4.92
N GLY A 278 18.58 19.85 6.12
CA GLY A 278 17.87 19.60 7.39
C GLY A 278 17.90 18.15 7.87
N TRP A 279 18.37 17.20 7.04
CA TRP A 279 18.48 15.79 7.40
C TRP A 279 19.85 15.39 7.94
N GLU A 280 19.85 14.58 8.99
CA GLU A 280 21.04 14.04 9.65
C GLU A 280 20.97 12.51 9.69
N ARG A 281 22.09 11.83 9.41
CA ARG A 281 22.24 10.38 9.65
C ARG A 281 22.63 10.14 11.10
N ARG A 282 21.91 9.27 11.81
CA ARG A 282 22.21 8.84 13.18
C ARG A 282 22.29 7.33 13.31
N LEU A 283 22.84 6.89 14.45
CA LEU A 283 22.86 5.50 14.87
C LEU A 283 22.02 5.34 16.13
N ASP A 284 21.21 4.29 16.17
CA ASP A 284 20.45 3.94 17.37
C ASP A 284 21.35 3.18 18.38
N PRO A 285 20.86 2.86 19.59
CA PRO A 285 21.65 2.13 20.58
C PRO A 285 22.10 0.73 20.13
N MET A 286 21.50 0.17 19.09
CA MET A 286 21.84 -1.13 18.50
C MET A 286 22.79 -0.99 17.29
N GLY A 287 23.27 0.23 17.00
CA GLY A 287 24.18 0.52 15.89
C GLY A 287 23.49 0.56 14.52
N ARG A 288 22.15 0.60 14.47
CA ARG A 288 21.38 0.67 13.23
C ARG A 288 21.26 2.11 12.75
N VAL A 289 21.35 2.31 11.44
CA VAL A 289 21.26 3.64 10.82
C VAL A 289 19.80 4.09 10.73
N TYR A 290 19.53 5.31 11.16
CA TYR A 290 18.27 6.02 10.91
C TYR A 290 18.55 7.49 10.57
N PHE A 291 17.54 8.20 10.08
CA PHE A 291 17.65 9.57 9.61
C PHE A 291 16.70 10.48 10.39
N VAL A 292 17.18 11.69 10.71
CA VAL A 292 16.45 12.69 11.50
C VAL A 292 16.32 13.97 10.70
N ASP A 293 15.10 14.45 10.56
CA ASP A 293 14.79 15.77 10.03
C ASP A 293 14.69 16.78 11.19
N HIS A 294 15.59 17.75 11.21
CA HIS A 294 15.61 18.80 12.24
C HIS A 294 14.58 19.89 12.04
N VAL A 295 14.07 20.05 10.81
CA VAL A 295 13.07 21.05 10.43
C VAL A 295 11.70 20.58 10.87
N ASN A 296 11.27 19.42 10.38
CA ASN A 296 9.93 18.88 10.68
C ASN A 296 9.87 18.01 11.93
N ARG A 297 11.03 17.79 12.60
CA ARG A 297 11.15 16.94 13.79
C ARG A 297 10.65 15.51 13.56
N THR A 298 10.85 15.00 12.34
CA THR A 298 10.48 13.64 11.94
C THR A 298 11.72 12.74 11.86
N THR A 299 11.49 11.44 11.89
CA THR A 299 12.54 10.43 11.72
C THR A 299 12.09 9.35 10.75
N THR A 300 13.01 8.78 9.99
CA THR A 300 12.72 7.62 9.13
C THR A 300 13.92 6.67 9.10
N TRP A 301 13.65 5.40 8.81
CA TRP A 301 14.67 4.38 8.60
C TRP A 301 15.21 4.37 7.17
N GLN A 302 14.44 4.91 6.22
CA GLN A 302 14.87 5.03 4.83
C GLN A 302 15.73 6.27 4.63
N ARG A 303 16.81 6.15 3.85
CA ARG A 303 17.62 7.30 3.49
C ARG A 303 16.76 8.30 2.70
N PRO A 304 16.59 9.54 3.19
CA PRO A 304 15.80 10.55 2.51
C PRO A 304 16.47 10.98 1.20
N THR A 305 15.67 11.12 0.16
CA THR A 305 16.03 11.70 -1.14
C THR A 305 15.20 12.97 -1.35
N ASP A 306 15.59 13.83 -2.31
CA ASP A 306 14.77 15.00 -2.65
C ASP A 306 13.35 14.60 -3.07
N GLU A 307 13.19 13.42 -3.68
CA GLU A 307 11.89 12.87 -4.04
C GLU A 307 11.08 12.42 -2.82
N SER A 308 11.68 11.69 -1.88
CA SER A 308 10.96 11.26 -0.68
C SER A 308 10.54 12.45 0.19
N VAL A 309 11.35 13.52 0.20
CA VAL A 309 11.03 14.77 0.92
C VAL A 309 9.83 15.47 0.25
N ARG A 310 9.81 15.61 -1.08
CA ARG A 310 8.65 16.17 -1.80
C ARG A 310 7.38 15.37 -1.53
N ASN A 311 7.45 14.03 -1.61
CA ASN A 311 6.30 13.16 -1.33
C ASN A 311 5.77 13.35 0.09
N TYR A 312 6.67 13.54 1.06
CA TYR A 312 6.29 13.82 2.44
C TYR A 312 5.63 15.19 2.62
N GLU A 313 6.16 16.24 1.97
CA GLU A 313 5.58 17.58 1.98
C GLU A 313 4.17 17.59 1.35
N GLU A 314 3.97 16.88 0.24
CA GLU A 314 2.65 16.71 -0.38
C GLU A 314 1.65 16.02 0.55
N TRP A 315 2.09 14.93 1.21
CA TRP A 315 1.26 14.23 2.20
C TRP A 315 0.91 15.14 3.39
N GLN A 316 1.86 15.92 3.90
CA GLN A 316 1.61 16.91 4.96
C GLN A 316 0.63 18.00 4.53
N ASN A 317 0.74 18.49 3.30
CA ASN A 317 -0.17 19.49 2.74
C ASN A 317 -1.60 18.94 2.64
N GLN A 318 -1.78 17.72 2.14
CA GLN A 318 -3.09 17.04 2.13
C GLN A 318 -3.65 16.88 3.55
N ARG A 319 -2.78 16.50 4.49
CA ARG A 319 -3.15 16.39 5.91
C ARG A 319 -3.59 17.72 6.53
N SER A 320 -2.99 18.85 6.14
CA SER A 320 -3.38 20.17 6.65
C SER A 320 -4.81 20.56 6.28
N GLN A 321 -5.35 19.97 5.20
CA GLN A 321 -6.72 20.20 4.71
C GLN A 321 -7.77 19.31 5.39
N LEU A 322 -7.38 18.46 6.35
CA LEU A 322 -8.27 17.48 6.99
C LEU A 322 -9.44 18.08 7.77
N GLN A 323 -9.36 19.34 8.21
CA GLN A 323 -10.49 20.01 8.88
C GLN A 323 -11.75 20.06 7.97
N GLY A 324 -11.57 20.28 6.66
CA GLY A 324 -12.67 20.23 5.69
C GLY A 324 -13.14 18.81 5.37
N ALA A 325 -12.21 17.84 5.36
CA ALA A 325 -12.50 16.44 5.11
C ALA A 325 -13.31 15.80 6.25
N MET A 326 -13.03 16.15 7.51
CA MET A 326 -13.70 15.61 8.69
C MET A 326 -15.21 15.90 8.70
N HIS A 327 -15.65 17.06 8.21
CA HIS A 327 -17.07 17.38 8.12
C HIS A 327 -17.80 16.43 7.15
N ARG A 328 -17.22 16.16 5.97
CA ARG A 328 -17.79 15.19 5.01
C ARG A 328 -17.69 13.76 5.54
N PHE A 329 -16.59 13.42 6.19
CA PHE A 329 -16.40 12.13 6.83
C PHE A 329 -17.49 11.85 7.88
N ASN A 330 -17.86 12.85 8.68
CA ASN A 330 -18.95 12.75 9.65
C ASN A 330 -20.35 12.57 9.04
N GLN A 331 -20.53 12.90 7.75
CA GLN A 331 -21.77 12.65 7.02
C GLN A 331 -21.85 11.23 6.45
N ARG A 332 -20.76 10.46 6.50
CA ARG A 332 -20.77 9.07 6.02
C ARG A 332 -21.67 8.22 6.91
N PHE A 333 -22.34 7.25 6.30
CA PHE A 333 -23.29 6.37 6.97
C PHE A 333 -23.15 4.94 6.47
N ILE A 334 -23.79 3.99 7.15
CA ILE A 334 -24.00 2.64 6.65
C ILE A 334 -25.35 2.15 7.18
N TYR A 335 -26.06 1.34 6.40
CA TYR A 335 -27.33 0.79 6.85
C TYR A 335 -27.16 -0.01 8.16
N GLY A 336 -28.14 0.10 9.07
CA GLY A 336 -28.14 -0.58 10.37
C GLY A 336 -27.35 0.10 11.50
N LEU A 337 -26.50 1.10 11.21
CA LEU A 337 -25.79 1.87 12.25
C LEU A 337 -26.60 3.05 12.79
N GLN A 338 -27.47 3.62 11.96
CA GLN A 338 -28.20 4.86 12.27
C GLN A 338 -29.45 4.63 13.13
N GLU A 339 -30.06 3.44 13.04
CA GLU A 339 -31.20 3.04 13.90
C GLU A 339 -30.81 2.84 15.37
N GLN A 340 -29.51 2.65 15.68
CA GLN A 340 -29.02 2.52 17.07
C GLN A 340 -28.81 3.87 17.78
N LEU A 341 -28.86 5.00 17.07
CA LEU A 341 -28.52 6.33 17.59
C LEU A 341 -29.74 7.27 17.73
N ALA A 342 -30.94 6.85 17.35
CA ALA A 342 -32.16 7.67 17.49
C ALA A 342 -32.89 7.35 18.81
N PRO A 343 -33.08 8.32 19.72
CA PRO A 343 -33.88 8.13 20.92
C PRO A 343 -35.35 8.51 20.62
N THR A 344 -36.12 7.66 19.94
CA THR A 344 -37.59 7.74 19.99
C THR A 344 -38.29 6.47 19.47
N ALA A 345 -39.19 5.95 20.34
CA ALA A 345 -40.39 5.17 20.08
C ALA A 345 -40.28 3.67 19.71
N ASN A 346 -40.24 2.83 20.76
CA ASN A 346 -41.14 1.69 21.02
C ASN A 346 -41.67 0.84 19.84
N LYS A 347 -40.77 0.30 19.01
CA LYS A 347 -40.87 -1.08 18.54
C LYS A 347 -39.48 -1.68 18.64
N GLU A 348 -39.24 -2.55 19.63
CA GLU A 348 -38.02 -3.36 19.66
C GLU A 348 -38.00 -4.18 18.36
N PHE A 349 -37.18 -3.77 17.40
CA PHE A 349 -36.83 -4.61 16.28
C PHE A 349 -35.91 -5.71 16.83
N ASP A 350 -36.46 -6.91 16.95
CA ASP A 350 -35.75 -8.09 17.42
C ASP A 350 -35.13 -8.82 16.22
N PRO A 351 -33.78 -8.84 16.09
CA PRO A 351 -33.10 -9.39 14.92
C PRO A 351 -33.27 -10.91 14.75
N LEU A 352 -33.84 -11.61 15.74
CA LEU A 352 -34.16 -13.04 15.68
C LEU A 352 -35.65 -13.32 15.36
N GLY A 353 -36.40 -12.30 14.94
CA GLY A 353 -37.85 -12.42 14.70
C GLY A 353 -38.65 -12.46 16.02
N PRO A 354 -39.96 -12.79 15.99
CA PRO A 354 -40.75 -12.92 17.21
C PRO A 354 -40.30 -14.12 18.05
N LEU A 355 -40.41 -14.02 19.37
CA LEU A 355 -40.18 -15.16 20.26
C LEU A 355 -41.17 -16.31 19.95
N PRO A 356 -40.77 -17.59 20.15
CA PRO A 356 -41.68 -18.72 19.97
C PRO A 356 -42.95 -18.56 20.82
N PRO A 357 -44.10 -19.12 20.41
CA PRO A 357 -45.35 -18.96 21.14
C PRO A 357 -45.22 -19.36 22.61
N GLY A 358 -45.62 -18.46 23.52
CA GLY A 358 -45.53 -18.67 24.97
C GLY A 358 -44.25 -18.14 25.63
N TRP A 359 -43.31 -17.58 24.88
CA TRP A 359 -42.10 -16.95 25.42
C TRP A 359 -42.22 -15.43 25.50
N GLU A 360 -41.68 -14.83 26.57
CA GLU A 360 -41.62 -13.39 26.79
C GLU A 360 -40.20 -12.96 27.19
N LYS A 361 -39.69 -11.92 26.54
CA LYS A 361 -38.41 -11.28 26.89
C LYS A 361 -38.62 -10.29 28.02
N ARG A 362 -37.81 -10.38 29.07
CA ARG A 362 -37.81 -9.45 30.20
C ARG A 362 -36.40 -8.97 30.52
N THR A 363 -36.31 -7.90 31.29
CA THR A 363 -35.04 -7.33 31.75
C THR A 363 -35.07 -7.19 33.26
N ASP A 364 -34.00 -7.63 33.94
CA ASP A 364 -33.87 -7.49 35.38
C ASP A 364 -33.45 -6.06 35.81
N SER A 365 -33.37 -5.84 37.13
CA SER A 365 -32.92 -4.57 37.72
C SER A 365 -31.47 -4.18 37.37
N ASN A 366 -30.67 -5.13 36.87
CA ASN A 366 -29.29 -4.94 36.42
C ASN A 366 -29.17 -4.78 34.89
N ARG A 367 -30.30 -4.61 34.17
CA ARG A 367 -30.38 -4.55 32.70
C ARG A 367 -29.94 -5.83 31.98
N ARG A 368 -29.95 -6.98 32.65
CA ARG A 368 -29.70 -8.28 32.02
C ARG A 368 -31.00 -8.85 31.47
N MET A 369 -30.93 -9.35 30.26
CA MET A 369 -32.08 -9.96 29.59
C MET A 369 -32.29 -11.39 30.07
N TYR A 370 -33.54 -11.77 30.30
CA TYR A 370 -33.95 -13.14 30.60
C TYR A 370 -35.28 -13.44 29.93
N PHE A 371 -35.55 -14.72 29.70
CA PHE A 371 -36.69 -15.19 28.91
C PHE A 371 -37.61 -16.03 29.79
N VAL A 372 -38.90 -15.72 29.75
CA VAL A 372 -39.96 -16.37 30.53
C VAL A 372 -40.79 -17.22 29.60
N HIS A 373 -40.90 -18.52 29.87
CA HIS A 373 -41.83 -19.41 29.18
C HIS A 373 -43.11 -19.55 30.01
N HIS A 374 -44.18 -18.90 29.56
CA HIS A 374 -45.47 -18.88 30.25
C HIS A 374 -46.14 -20.26 30.37
N PRO A 375 -46.14 -21.13 29.34
CA PRO A 375 -46.74 -22.47 29.42
C PRO A 375 -46.12 -23.38 30.49
N THR A 376 -44.79 -23.33 30.68
CA THR A 376 -44.09 -24.17 31.69
C THR A 376 -43.74 -23.41 32.96
N ARG A 377 -44.06 -22.11 33.04
CA ARG A 377 -43.70 -21.20 34.14
C ARG A 377 -42.22 -21.24 34.50
N SER A 378 -41.35 -21.37 33.50
CA SER A 378 -39.91 -21.41 33.69
C SER A 378 -39.26 -20.12 33.19
N THR A 379 -38.09 -19.80 33.74
CA THR A 379 -37.27 -18.67 33.30
C THR A 379 -35.87 -19.16 32.95
N GLN A 380 -35.27 -18.58 31.94
CA GLN A 380 -33.89 -18.86 31.54
C GLN A 380 -33.17 -17.59 31.11
N TRP A 381 -31.84 -17.64 31.09
CA TRP A 381 -31.03 -16.48 30.71
C TRP A 381 -30.68 -16.49 29.22
N GLU A 382 -30.64 -17.68 28.63
CA GLU A 382 -30.37 -17.89 27.22
C GLU A 382 -31.63 -17.70 26.38
N ASP A 383 -31.49 -17.15 25.19
CA ASP A 383 -32.63 -16.94 24.29
C ASP A 383 -33.15 -18.29 23.77
N PRO A 384 -34.45 -18.61 23.90
CA PRO A 384 -35.02 -19.87 23.44
C PRO A 384 -34.85 -20.09 21.92
N ARG A 385 -34.62 -19.03 21.14
CA ARG A 385 -34.32 -19.12 19.69
C ARG A 385 -32.88 -19.54 19.41
N THR A 386 -32.00 -19.37 20.40
CA THR A 386 -30.59 -19.78 20.32
C THR A 386 -30.38 -21.20 20.85
N GLN A 387 -31.34 -21.76 21.59
CA GLN A 387 -31.28 -23.11 22.12
C GLN A 387 -31.90 -24.10 21.12
N GLY A 388 -31.06 -24.90 20.46
CA GLY A 388 -31.46 -26.08 19.69
C GLY A 388 -31.56 -25.93 18.16
N LEU A 389 -31.34 -24.74 17.59
CA LEU A 389 -31.37 -24.50 16.13
C LEU A 389 -30.10 -23.82 15.57
N LEU A 390 -29.25 -23.24 16.42
CA LEU A 390 -27.93 -22.79 16.03
C LEU A 390 -26.92 -23.87 16.43
N ASN A 391 -26.66 -24.79 15.51
CA ASN A 391 -25.52 -25.69 15.65
C ASN A 391 -24.26 -24.82 15.79
N GLU A 392 -23.41 -25.07 16.80
CA GLU A 392 -22.15 -24.33 17.04
C GLU A 392 -21.20 -24.39 15.83
N LYS A 393 -21.47 -25.29 14.89
CA LYS A 393 -20.73 -25.43 13.64
C LYS A 393 -21.05 -24.27 12.68
N PRO A 394 -20.03 -23.60 12.12
CA PRO A 394 -20.22 -22.57 11.10
C PRO A 394 -20.97 -23.16 9.90
N LEU A 395 -21.68 -22.30 9.15
CA LEU A 395 -22.28 -22.70 7.87
C LEU A 395 -21.17 -23.17 6.92
N PRO A 396 -21.44 -24.14 6.02
CA PRO A 396 -20.49 -24.52 4.99
C PRO A 396 -20.07 -23.30 4.16
N GLU A 397 -18.89 -23.40 3.55
CA GLU A 397 -18.37 -22.32 2.70
C GLU A 397 -19.38 -21.97 1.59
N GLY A 398 -19.62 -20.67 1.40
CA GLY A 398 -20.60 -20.16 0.45
C GLY A 398 -22.07 -20.26 0.87
N TRP A 399 -22.39 -20.67 2.10
CA TRP A 399 -23.76 -20.68 2.61
C TRP A 399 -24.02 -19.58 3.64
N GLU A 400 -25.00 -18.71 3.39
CA GLU A 400 -25.47 -17.63 4.28
C GLU A 400 -26.85 -17.99 4.87
N MET A 401 -27.13 -17.62 6.12
CA MET A 401 -28.48 -17.70 6.70
C MET A 401 -29.09 -16.30 6.76
N ARG A 402 -30.35 -16.20 6.31
CA ARG A 402 -31.15 -14.98 6.30
C ARG A 402 -32.52 -15.24 6.90
N PHE A 403 -33.33 -14.20 7.03
CA PHE A 403 -34.70 -14.27 7.51
C PHE A 403 -35.65 -13.60 6.51
N THR A 404 -36.82 -14.18 6.31
CA THR A 404 -37.91 -13.51 5.58
C THR A 404 -38.42 -12.31 6.39
N VAL A 405 -39.26 -11.47 5.76
CA VAL A 405 -39.96 -10.37 6.46
C VAL A 405 -40.77 -10.85 7.67
N ASP A 406 -41.21 -12.10 7.66
CA ASP A 406 -41.95 -12.75 8.73
C ASP A 406 -41.05 -13.42 9.79
N GLY A 407 -39.73 -13.25 9.68
CA GLY A 407 -38.75 -13.80 10.62
C GLY A 407 -38.44 -15.29 10.42
N ILE A 408 -38.77 -15.87 9.27
CA ILE A 408 -38.51 -17.29 9.00
C ILE A 408 -37.09 -17.45 8.45
N PRO A 409 -36.24 -18.29 9.08
CA PRO A 409 -34.89 -18.50 8.57
C PRO A 409 -34.90 -19.20 7.22
N TYR A 410 -34.05 -18.74 6.31
CA TYR A 410 -33.75 -19.40 5.03
C TYR A 410 -32.26 -19.29 4.76
N PHE A 411 -31.77 -20.12 3.86
CA PHE A 411 -30.36 -20.31 3.58
C PHE A 411 -30.08 -19.97 2.12
N VAL A 412 -29.03 -19.19 1.90
CA VAL A 412 -28.57 -18.73 0.59
C VAL A 412 -27.29 -19.48 0.26
N ASP A 413 -27.32 -20.28 -0.79
CA ASP A 413 -26.15 -20.95 -1.35
C ASP A 413 -25.56 -20.03 -2.44
N HIS A 414 -24.50 -19.31 -2.10
CA HIS A 414 -23.75 -18.43 -3.01
C HIS A 414 -22.99 -19.21 -4.08
N ASN A 415 -22.59 -20.47 -3.82
CA ASN A 415 -21.87 -21.29 -4.79
C ASN A 415 -22.78 -21.62 -5.98
N ARG A 416 -24.06 -21.91 -5.68
CA ARG A 416 -25.07 -22.26 -6.68
C ARG A 416 -25.97 -21.08 -7.06
N LYS A 417 -25.81 -19.94 -6.39
CA LYS A 417 -26.69 -18.75 -6.49
C LYS A 417 -28.17 -19.11 -6.29
N THR A 418 -28.44 -19.95 -5.29
CA THR A 418 -29.79 -20.43 -4.97
C THR A 418 -30.15 -20.12 -3.52
N THR A 419 -31.44 -20.23 -3.18
CA THR A 419 -31.90 -20.17 -1.79
C THR A 419 -32.72 -21.42 -1.45
N THR A 420 -32.80 -21.76 -0.17
CA THR A 420 -33.57 -22.89 0.35
C THR A 420 -33.96 -22.63 1.80
N TYR A 421 -35.06 -23.21 2.29
CA TYR A 421 -35.38 -23.20 3.72
C TYR A 421 -34.64 -24.30 4.50
N ILE A 422 -33.92 -25.18 3.80
CA ILE A 422 -33.19 -26.31 4.36
C ILE A 422 -31.83 -25.86 4.87
N ASP A 423 -31.57 -26.06 6.16
CA ASP A 423 -30.26 -25.80 6.75
C ASP A 423 -29.24 -26.79 6.19
N PRO A 424 -28.17 -26.33 5.50
CA PRO A 424 -27.18 -27.21 4.89
C PRO A 424 -26.37 -28.02 5.91
N ARG A 425 -26.38 -27.63 7.19
CA ARG A 425 -25.65 -28.33 8.26
C ARG A 425 -26.45 -29.47 8.86
N THR A 426 -27.77 -29.36 8.87
CA THR A 426 -28.65 -30.26 9.61
C THR A 426 -29.66 -30.99 8.74
N GLY A 427 -29.87 -30.53 7.49
CA GLY A 427 -30.90 -31.04 6.59
C GLY A 427 -32.32 -30.69 7.02
N LYS A 428 -32.51 -29.90 8.08
CA LYS A 428 -33.83 -29.52 8.59
C LYS A 428 -34.36 -28.31 7.85
N SER A 429 -35.62 -28.37 7.42
CA SER A 429 -36.28 -27.21 6.82
C SER A 429 -36.86 -26.30 7.90
N SER A 430 -36.66 -25.00 7.73
CA SER A 430 -37.29 -23.95 8.55
C SER A 430 -38.75 -23.69 8.15
N LEU A 431 -39.15 -24.13 6.95
CA LEU A 431 -40.50 -24.01 6.42
C LEU A 431 -40.78 -25.13 5.41
N GLU A 432 -41.92 -25.81 5.52
CA GLU A 432 -42.38 -26.76 4.50
C GLU A 432 -43.16 -26.01 3.41
N ASN A 433 -42.79 -26.21 2.13
CA ASN A 433 -43.44 -25.61 0.96
C ASN A 433 -43.53 -24.06 0.96
N GLY A 434 -42.48 -23.38 1.41
CA GLY A 434 -42.38 -21.91 1.35
C GLY A 434 -42.20 -21.36 -0.07
N PRO A 435 -42.54 -20.07 -0.32
CA PRO A 435 -42.31 -19.44 -1.61
C PRO A 435 -40.82 -19.42 -1.95
N GLN A 436 -40.49 -19.62 -3.24
CA GLN A 436 -39.11 -19.60 -3.72
C GLN A 436 -38.54 -18.18 -3.59
N ILE A 437 -37.49 -18.02 -2.77
CA ILE A 437 -36.85 -16.73 -2.55
C ILE A 437 -35.79 -16.52 -3.65
N THR A 438 -35.87 -15.42 -4.37
CA THR A 438 -34.84 -15.07 -5.36
C THR A 438 -33.51 -14.79 -4.67
N TYR A 439 -32.41 -15.31 -5.21
CA TYR A 439 -31.07 -14.96 -4.76
C TYR A 439 -30.82 -13.46 -4.98
N VAL A 440 -30.48 -12.74 -3.91
CA VAL A 440 -30.13 -11.31 -3.97
C VAL A 440 -28.87 -11.09 -3.14
N ARG A 441 -27.88 -10.35 -3.66
CA ARG A 441 -26.75 -9.84 -2.87
C ARG A 441 -27.20 -8.65 -2.02
N ASP A 442 -27.89 -8.96 -0.92
CA ASP A 442 -28.41 -7.97 0.01
C ASP A 442 -27.31 -7.56 0.99
N PHE A 443 -26.58 -6.49 0.64
CA PHE A 443 -25.52 -5.94 1.48
C PHE A 443 -26.05 -5.53 2.86
N LYS A 444 -27.27 -4.97 2.94
CA LYS A 444 -27.89 -4.56 4.20
C LYS A 444 -28.10 -5.75 5.14
N ALA A 445 -28.59 -6.87 4.63
CA ALA A 445 -28.74 -8.10 5.41
C ALA A 445 -27.40 -8.62 5.96
N LYS A 446 -26.35 -8.65 5.11
CA LYS A 446 -25.00 -9.05 5.54
C LYS A 446 -24.45 -8.15 6.63
N VAL A 447 -24.62 -6.83 6.49
CA VAL A 447 -24.19 -5.86 7.51
C VAL A 447 -24.90 -6.10 8.83
N HIS A 448 -26.23 -6.32 8.82
CA HIS A 448 -26.97 -6.63 10.05
C HIS A 448 -26.49 -7.92 10.71
N TYR A 449 -26.28 -8.99 9.94
CA TYR A 449 -25.75 -10.25 10.45
C TYR A 449 -24.36 -10.09 11.07
N PHE A 450 -23.47 -9.35 10.41
CA PHE A 450 -22.14 -9.03 10.94
C PHE A 450 -22.21 -8.23 12.24
N ARG A 451 -23.09 -7.23 12.31
CA ARG A 451 -23.28 -6.38 13.49
C ARG A 451 -23.82 -7.17 14.68
N PHE A 452 -24.74 -8.10 14.44
CA PHE A 452 -25.23 -9.03 15.46
C PHE A 452 -24.08 -9.81 16.09
N TRP A 453 -23.19 -10.42 15.29
CA TRP A 453 -22.04 -11.15 15.84
C TRP A 453 -21.07 -10.25 16.60
N CYS A 454 -20.82 -9.02 16.14
CA CYS A 454 -20.01 -8.07 16.89
C CYS A 454 -20.62 -7.77 18.27
N GLN A 455 -21.95 -7.65 18.36
CA GLN A 455 -22.65 -7.45 19.63
C GLN A 455 -22.55 -8.67 20.55
N GLN A 456 -22.69 -9.89 20.01
CA GLN A 456 -22.55 -11.12 20.77
C GLN A 456 -21.13 -11.33 21.31
N LEU A 457 -20.12 -10.85 20.57
CA LEU A 457 -18.71 -10.90 20.97
C LEU A 457 -18.27 -9.71 21.82
N ALA A 458 -19.15 -8.72 22.04
CA ALA A 458 -18.81 -7.52 22.78
C ALA A 458 -18.58 -7.84 24.26
N MET A 459 -17.50 -7.28 24.79
CA MET A 459 -17.13 -7.47 26.19
C MET A 459 -17.73 -6.35 27.05
N PRO A 460 -18.18 -6.64 28.29
CA PRO A 460 -18.70 -5.62 29.18
C PRO A 460 -17.61 -4.61 29.59
N GLN A 461 -18.01 -3.48 30.18
CA GLN A 461 -17.12 -2.39 30.59
C GLN A 461 -16.50 -1.62 29.40
N HIS A 462 -15.50 -0.79 29.69
CA HIS A 462 -14.84 0.07 28.71
C HIS A 462 -13.32 0.02 28.88
N ILE A 463 -12.58 0.29 27.79
CA ILE A 463 -11.14 0.58 27.85
C ILE A 463 -10.89 2.06 27.60
N LYS A 464 -9.91 2.63 28.31
CA LYS A 464 -9.48 4.02 28.13
C LYS A 464 -8.21 4.04 27.29
N ILE A 465 -8.20 4.85 26.24
CA ILE A 465 -7.05 5.04 25.35
C ILE A 465 -6.68 6.53 25.40
N HIS A 466 -5.52 6.83 25.98
CA HIS A 466 -5.01 8.17 26.24
C HIS A 466 -3.99 8.59 25.18
N VAL A 467 -4.38 9.41 24.22
CA VAL A 467 -3.53 9.72 23.06
C VAL A 467 -3.34 11.23 22.91
N SER A 468 -2.13 11.69 22.63
CA SER A 468 -1.89 13.09 22.25
C SER A 468 -2.06 13.26 20.75
N ARG A 469 -2.63 14.40 20.32
CA ARG A 469 -2.72 14.74 18.89
C ARG A 469 -1.36 14.84 18.19
N LYS A 470 -0.29 15.16 18.95
CA LYS A 470 1.07 15.32 18.41
C LYS A 470 1.79 13.99 18.17
N THR A 471 1.47 12.99 18.98
CA THR A 471 2.10 11.66 18.99
C THR A 471 1.06 10.56 18.75
N LEU A 472 0.00 10.89 17.99
CA LEU A 472 -1.21 10.09 17.86
C LEU A 472 -0.93 8.65 17.46
N PHE A 473 -0.05 8.45 16.46
CA PHE A 473 0.32 7.12 15.97
C PHE A 473 1.03 6.30 17.05
N GLU A 474 2.10 6.83 17.64
CA GLU A 474 2.91 6.13 18.64
C GLU A 474 2.12 5.84 19.92
N ASP A 475 1.36 6.82 20.44
CA ASP A 475 0.54 6.62 21.64
C ASP A 475 -0.56 5.57 21.42
N SER A 476 -1.13 5.53 20.21
CA SER A 476 -2.14 4.53 19.82
C SER A 476 -1.50 3.16 19.68
N PHE A 477 -0.33 3.08 19.04
CA PHE A 477 0.45 1.85 18.86
C PHE A 477 0.76 1.21 20.22
N GLN A 478 1.39 1.98 21.13
CA GLN A 478 1.77 1.47 22.45
C GLN A 478 0.57 0.96 23.23
N GLN A 479 -0.53 1.70 23.26
CA GLN A 479 -1.71 1.31 24.03
C GLN A 479 -2.42 0.10 23.44
N ILE A 480 -2.67 0.08 22.13
CA ILE A 480 -3.40 -1.03 21.49
C ILE A 480 -2.58 -2.31 21.53
N MET A 481 -1.27 -2.23 21.39
CA MET A 481 -0.38 -3.39 21.45
C MET A 481 -0.20 -3.90 22.88
N SER A 482 -0.28 -3.03 23.89
CA SER A 482 -0.25 -3.43 25.31
C SER A 482 -1.55 -4.08 25.80
N CYS A 483 -2.68 -3.80 25.14
CA CYS A 483 -3.97 -4.39 25.47
C CYS A 483 -4.04 -5.86 25.07
N HIS A 484 -4.70 -6.66 25.92
CA HIS A 484 -5.10 -8.01 25.53
C HIS A 484 -6.14 -7.93 24.40
N PRO A 485 -6.07 -8.76 23.34
CA PRO A 485 -6.94 -8.65 22.17
C PRO A 485 -8.44 -8.61 22.46
N GLN A 486 -8.90 -9.41 23.42
CA GLN A 486 -10.31 -9.46 23.79
C GLN A 486 -10.80 -8.16 24.45
N ASP A 487 -9.92 -7.42 25.12
CA ASP A 487 -10.30 -6.15 25.74
C ASP A 487 -10.57 -5.06 24.70
N LEU A 488 -10.01 -5.19 23.49
CA LEU A 488 -10.29 -4.30 22.35
C LEU A 488 -11.74 -4.44 21.84
N ARG A 489 -12.48 -5.46 22.29
CA ARG A 489 -13.93 -5.64 22.03
C ARG A 489 -14.83 -4.94 23.07
N ARG A 490 -14.25 -4.34 24.12
CA ARG A 490 -14.98 -3.50 25.07
C ARG A 490 -15.28 -2.14 24.46
N ARG A 491 -16.21 -1.40 25.06
CA ARG A 491 -16.48 -0.02 24.62
C ARG A 491 -15.21 0.84 24.70
N LEU A 492 -14.89 1.55 23.62
CA LEU A 492 -13.71 2.41 23.54
C LEU A 492 -14.04 3.79 24.13
N TRP A 493 -13.20 4.26 25.06
CA TRP A 493 -13.18 5.63 25.55
C TRP A 493 -11.86 6.28 25.14
N ILE A 494 -11.93 7.16 24.15
CA ILE A 494 -10.73 7.87 23.66
C ILE A 494 -10.59 9.19 24.43
N ILE A 495 -9.39 9.45 24.93
CA ILE A 495 -9.09 10.61 25.76
C ILE A 495 -7.90 11.35 25.15
N PHE A 496 -8.14 12.58 24.71
CA PHE A 496 -7.09 13.53 24.34
C PHE A 496 -6.71 14.37 25.58
N PRO A 497 -5.53 14.15 26.20
CA PRO A 497 -5.18 14.84 27.43
C PRO A 497 -5.16 16.37 27.26
N GLY A 498 -5.84 17.08 28.15
CA GLY A 498 -5.95 18.54 28.11
C GLY A 498 -7.12 19.07 27.27
N GLU A 499 -7.93 18.19 26.68
CA GLU A 499 -9.14 18.54 25.93
C GLU A 499 -10.40 18.06 26.68
N GLU A 500 -11.40 18.93 26.80
CA GLU A 500 -12.70 18.54 27.35
C GLU A 500 -13.52 17.84 26.26
N GLY A 501 -13.59 16.50 26.32
CA GLY A 501 -14.42 15.68 25.44
C GLY A 501 -15.32 14.75 26.23
N LEU A 502 -16.64 14.93 26.14
CA LEU A 502 -17.62 13.96 26.62
C LEU A 502 -17.80 12.89 25.51
N ASP A 503 -17.30 11.68 25.74
CA ASP A 503 -17.29 10.62 24.70
C ASP A 503 -18.66 9.95 24.51
N TYR A 504 -19.58 10.67 23.88
CA TYR A 504 -20.79 10.13 23.27
C TYR A 504 -20.50 9.47 21.90
N GLY A 505 -19.25 9.09 21.62
CA GLY A 505 -18.81 8.41 20.41
C GLY A 505 -18.31 9.31 19.29
N GLY A 506 -18.25 10.63 19.49
CA GLY A 506 -17.66 11.60 18.56
C GLY A 506 -16.13 11.60 18.59
N VAL A 507 -15.54 11.57 19.79
CA VAL A 507 -14.08 11.52 19.98
C VAL A 507 -13.49 10.24 19.40
N ALA A 508 -14.17 9.10 19.60
CA ALA A 508 -13.78 7.85 18.97
C ALA A 508 -13.79 7.92 17.43
N ARG A 509 -14.81 8.55 16.81
CA ARG A 509 -14.85 8.72 15.33
C ARG A 509 -13.69 9.56 14.84
N GLU A 510 -13.40 10.66 15.52
CA GLU A 510 -12.26 11.52 15.21
C GLU A 510 -10.94 10.75 15.31
N TRP A 511 -10.77 9.94 16.36
CA TRP A 511 -9.56 9.13 16.53
C TRP A 511 -9.36 8.12 15.40
N PHE A 512 -10.40 7.38 14.99
CA PHE A 512 -10.30 6.47 13.83
C PHE A 512 -9.95 7.23 12.54
N PHE A 513 -10.55 8.39 12.31
CA PHE A 513 -10.26 9.23 11.14
C PHE A 513 -8.82 9.75 11.12
N LEU A 514 -8.34 10.30 12.24
CA LEU A 514 -6.99 10.87 12.31
C LEU A 514 -5.93 9.76 12.25
N LEU A 515 -6.13 8.66 12.99
CA LEU A 515 -5.19 7.55 13.00
C LEU A 515 -5.13 6.85 11.64
N SER A 516 -6.26 6.76 10.91
CA SER A 516 -6.26 6.19 9.55
C SER A 516 -5.45 7.02 8.55
N HIS A 517 -5.24 8.31 8.80
CA HIS A 517 -4.31 9.10 7.98
C HIS A 517 -2.86 8.91 8.43
N GLU A 518 -2.61 8.82 9.74
CA GLU A 518 -1.27 8.60 10.30
C GLU A 518 -0.62 7.29 9.84
N VAL A 519 -1.38 6.21 9.71
CA VAL A 519 -0.87 4.91 9.24
C VAL A 519 -0.28 4.99 7.83
N LEU A 520 -0.62 6.03 7.06
CA LEU A 520 -0.16 6.26 5.69
C LEU A 520 1.04 7.20 5.62
N ASN A 521 1.59 7.64 6.76
CA ASN A 521 2.75 8.52 6.78
C ASN A 521 3.95 7.82 6.08
N PRO A 522 4.48 8.38 4.97
CA PRO A 522 5.56 7.78 4.21
C PRO A 522 6.83 7.53 5.03
N MET A 523 7.04 8.28 6.12
CA MET A 523 8.22 8.16 6.99
C MET A 523 8.30 6.82 7.73
N TYR A 524 7.16 6.15 7.97
CA TYR A 524 7.14 4.81 8.59
C TYR A 524 7.48 3.69 7.60
N CYS A 525 7.51 4.00 6.29
CA CYS A 525 7.83 3.06 5.22
C CYS A 525 6.89 1.84 5.14
N LEU A 526 5.66 1.93 5.65
CA LEU A 526 4.71 0.80 5.70
C LEU A 526 3.93 0.61 4.40
N PHE A 527 3.43 1.71 3.84
CA PHE A 527 2.66 1.71 2.60
C PHE A 527 3.34 2.56 1.54
N GLU A 528 3.01 2.26 0.29
CA GLU A 528 3.38 3.04 -0.89
C GLU A 528 2.17 3.18 -1.80
N TYR A 529 2.20 4.16 -2.70
CA TYR A 529 1.20 4.27 -3.75
C TYR A 529 1.56 3.34 -4.91
N ALA A 530 0.58 2.62 -5.44
CA ALA A 530 0.76 1.67 -6.53
C ALA A 530 1.16 2.32 -7.87
N GLY A 531 1.14 3.65 -7.97
CA GLY A 531 1.56 4.41 -9.15
C GLY A 531 1.94 5.85 -8.79
N LYS A 532 1.95 6.74 -9.79
CA LYS A 532 2.26 8.17 -9.60
C LYS A 532 1.15 8.95 -8.85
N ASP A 533 0.02 8.31 -8.55
CA ASP A 533 -1.16 8.95 -7.97
C ASP A 533 -1.42 8.51 -6.52
N ASN A 534 -1.79 9.50 -5.70
CA ASN A 534 -1.95 9.39 -4.25
C ASN A 534 -3.23 8.65 -3.78
N TYR A 535 -3.79 7.74 -4.57
CA TYR A 535 -5.12 7.16 -4.30
C TYR A 535 -5.16 5.64 -4.07
N CYS A 536 -4.23 4.87 -4.64
CA CYS A 536 -4.21 3.42 -4.53
C CYS A 536 -3.06 2.97 -3.62
N LEU A 537 -3.37 2.66 -2.36
CA LEU A 537 -2.35 2.25 -1.38
C LEU A 537 -2.12 0.74 -1.39
N GLN A 538 -0.85 0.36 -1.37
CA GLN A 538 -0.39 -1.01 -1.22
C GLN A 538 0.68 -1.11 -0.12
N ILE A 539 0.88 -2.31 0.41
CA ILE A 539 1.98 -2.59 1.34
C ILE A 539 3.29 -2.33 0.61
N ASN A 540 4.20 -1.57 1.22
CA ASN A 540 5.53 -1.34 0.69
C ASN A 540 6.39 -2.62 0.86
N PRO A 541 6.86 -3.25 -0.25
CA PRO A 541 7.72 -4.42 -0.15
C PRO A 541 9.06 -4.14 0.55
N ALA A 542 9.51 -2.89 0.55
CA ALA A 542 10.71 -2.43 1.24
C ALA A 542 10.46 -2.04 2.72
N SER A 543 9.28 -2.33 3.28
CA SER A 543 8.97 -1.98 4.67
C SER A 543 9.92 -2.58 5.70
N PHE A 544 10.62 -3.67 5.38
CA PHE A 544 11.66 -4.28 6.22
C PHE A 544 12.79 -3.31 6.59
N ILE A 545 12.94 -2.20 5.85
CA ILE A 545 13.86 -1.12 6.23
C ILE A 545 13.55 -0.56 7.61
N ASN A 546 12.27 -0.59 8.01
CA ASN A 546 11.82 -0.34 9.36
C ASN A 546 11.86 -1.67 10.13
N PRO A 547 12.75 -1.83 11.13
CA PRO A 547 12.93 -3.10 11.84
C PRO A 547 11.70 -3.53 12.66
N ASP A 548 10.79 -2.60 12.98
CA ASP A 548 9.56 -2.89 13.71
C ASP A 548 8.33 -2.98 12.78
N HIS A 549 8.52 -3.02 11.45
CA HIS A 549 7.43 -3.00 10.46
C HIS A 549 6.36 -4.07 10.72
N LEU A 550 6.74 -5.33 11.05
CA LEU A 550 5.77 -6.39 11.33
C LEU A 550 4.91 -6.09 12.57
N LYS A 551 5.47 -5.45 13.60
CA LYS A 551 4.70 -5.02 14.78
C LYS A 551 3.69 -3.93 14.39
N TYR A 552 4.10 -3.00 13.52
CA TYR A 552 3.19 -1.98 13.00
C TYR A 552 2.08 -2.58 12.13
N PHE A 553 2.38 -3.57 11.27
CA PHE A 553 1.35 -4.27 10.50
C PHE A 553 0.37 -5.01 11.41
N LYS A 554 0.85 -5.69 12.46
CA LYS A 554 -0.01 -6.31 13.47
C LYS A 554 -0.90 -5.29 14.19
N PHE A 555 -0.35 -4.15 14.56
CA PHE A 555 -1.11 -3.02 15.12
C PHE A 555 -2.19 -2.52 14.14
N ILE A 556 -1.83 -2.31 12.88
CA ILE A 556 -2.79 -1.88 11.84
C ILE A 556 -3.88 -2.93 11.67
N GLY A 557 -3.56 -4.23 11.69
CA GLY A 557 -4.52 -5.32 11.70
C GLY A 557 -5.54 -5.19 12.82
N ARG A 558 -5.06 -5.00 14.07
CA ARG A 558 -5.93 -4.76 15.24
C ARG A 558 -6.79 -3.51 15.04
N PHE A 559 -6.21 -2.41 14.58
CA PHE A 559 -6.90 -1.14 14.34
C PHE A 559 -8.04 -1.26 13.32
N ILE A 560 -7.79 -1.90 12.16
CA ILE A 560 -8.81 -2.12 11.12
C ILE A 560 -9.92 -3.06 11.64
N ALA A 561 -9.55 -4.12 12.37
CA ALA A 561 -10.53 -5.00 13.01
C ALA A 561 -11.38 -4.26 14.05
N MET A 562 -10.79 -3.36 14.85
CA MET A 562 -11.51 -2.50 15.78
C MET A 562 -12.48 -1.56 15.05
N ALA A 563 -12.08 -0.98 13.91
CA ALA A 563 -12.95 -0.11 13.12
C ALA A 563 -14.21 -0.87 12.67
N LEU A 564 -14.02 -2.07 12.11
CA LEU A 564 -15.12 -2.95 11.73
C LEU A 564 -15.98 -3.34 12.93
N PHE A 565 -15.36 -3.83 14.01
CA PHE A 565 -16.06 -4.31 15.20
C PHE A 565 -16.95 -3.23 15.83
N HIS A 566 -16.40 -2.03 16.06
CA HIS A 566 -17.10 -0.91 16.71
C HIS A 566 -17.98 -0.07 15.79
N GLY A 567 -18.00 -0.40 14.49
CA GLY A 567 -18.78 0.37 13.50
C GLY A 567 -18.25 1.79 13.36
N LYS A 568 -16.94 1.92 13.22
CA LYS A 568 -16.26 3.19 12.98
C LYS A 568 -15.67 3.16 11.60
N PHE A 569 -15.90 4.23 10.85
CA PHE A 569 -15.28 4.37 9.56
C PHE A 569 -13.82 4.80 9.71
N ILE A 570 -13.05 4.56 8.66
CA ILE A 570 -11.69 5.05 8.46
C ILE A 570 -11.62 5.71 7.08
N ASP A 571 -10.59 6.50 6.84
CA ASP A 571 -10.43 7.21 5.58
C ASP A 571 -9.18 6.78 4.81
N THR A 572 -8.92 5.48 4.78
CA THR A 572 -7.80 4.87 4.06
C THR A 572 -8.23 4.33 2.71
N GLY A 573 -7.45 4.64 1.67
CA GLY A 573 -7.65 4.18 0.29
C GLY A 573 -6.92 2.90 -0.05
N PHE A 574 -7.19 1.82 0.68
CA PHE A 574 -6.56 0.54 0.33
C PHE A 574 -7.03 0.06 -1.04
N SER A 575 -6.12 -0.60 -1.76
CA SER A 575 -6.43 -1.21 -3.04
C SER A 575 -7.37 -2.41 -2.91
N LEU A 576 -8.11 -2.73 -3.98
CA LEU A 576 -8.97 -3.93 -4.04
C LEU A 576 -8.21 -5.24 -3.71
N PRO A 577 -6.97 -5.48 -4.21
CA PRO A 577 -6.18 -6.64 -3.78
C PRO A 577 -5.98 -6.71 -2.27
N PHE A 578 -5.81 -5.58 -1.59
CA PHE A 578 -5.65 -5.56 -0.13
C PHE A 578 -6.94 -6.05 0.56
N TYR A 579 -8.12 -5.56 0.16
CA TYR A 579 -9.39 -6.07 0.70
C TYR A 579 -9.61 -7.55 0.39
N LYS A 580 -9.24 -8.03 -0.80
CA LYS A 580 -9.29 -9.46 -1.13
C LYS A 580 -8.42 -10.30 -0.19
N ARG A 581 -7.23 -9.82 0.19
CA ARG A 581 -6.39 -10.48 1.21
C ARG A 581 -7.07 -10.55 2.58
N ILE A 582 -7.70 -9.45 3.02
CA ILE A 582 -8.48 -9.44 4.28
C ILE A 582 -9.61 -10.47 4.26
N LEU A 583 -10.15 -10.78 3.07
CA LEU A 583 -11.24 -11.76 2.89
C LEU A 583 -10.74 -13.18 2.58
N ASN A 584 -9.42 -13.39 2.49
CA ASN A 584 -8.81 -14.64 2.00
C ASN A 584 -9.34 -15.05 0.61
N LYS A 585 -9.59 -14.07 -0.26
CA LYS A 585 -10.06 -14.28 -1.63
C LYS A 585 -8.87 -14.35 -2.58
N PRO A 586 -8.92 -15.22 -3.61
CA PRO A 586 -7.84 -15.31 -4.59
C PRO A 586 -7.72 -14.01 -5.37
N LEU A 587 -6.46 -13.65 -5.67
CA LEU A 587 -6.14 -12.53 -6.54
C LEU A 587 -6.18 -12.99 -8.00
N ALA A 588 -6.73 -12.15 -8.86
CA ALA A 588 -6.90 -12.42 -10.28
C ALA A 588 -6.07 -11.45 -11.13
N LEU A 589 -5.81 -11.82 -12.39
CA LEU A 589 -5.10 -10.96 -13.36
C LEU A 589 -5.69 -9.55 -13.45
N LYS A 590 -7.02 -9.42 -13.42
CA LYS A 590 -7.70 -8.12 -13.49
C LYS A 590 -7.40 -7.20 -12.30
N ASP A 591 -7.09 -7.76 -11.13
CA ASP A 591 -6.72 -6.96 -9.96
C ASP A 591 -5.42 -6.18 -10.19
N LEU A 592 -4.54 -6.72 -11.05
CA LEU A 592 -3.27 -6.10 -11.42
C LEU A 592 -3.45 -4.83 -12.25
N GLU A 593 -4.54 -4.69 -13.00
CA GLU A 593 -4.81 -3.47 -13.78
C GLU A 593 -4.81 -2.23 -12.88
N SER A 594 -5.36 -2.35 -11.67
CA SER A 594 -5.48 -1.25 -10.70
C SER A 594 -4.18 -0.92 -9.95
N ILE A 595 -3.21 -1.84 -9.98
CA ILE A 595 -1.94 -1.73 -9.26
C ILE A 595 -0.82 -1.35 -10.21
N ASP A 596 -0.71 -2.06 -11.33
CA ASP A 596 0.35 -1.92 -12.30
C ASP A 596 -0.24 -2.06 -13.71
N PRO A 597 -0.85 -0.99 -14.25
CA PRO A 597 -1.56 -1.04 -15.53
C PRO A 597 -0.65 -1.44 -16.70
N GLU A 598 0.62 -1.04 -16.66
CA GLU A 598 1.59 -1.35 -17.70
C GLU A 598 1.95 -2.84 -17.70
N PHE A 599 2.19 -3.40 -16.51
CA PHE A 599 2.43 -4.81 -16.34
C PHE A 599 1.20 -5.66 -16.69
N TYR A 600 0.01 -5.21 -16.29
CA TYR A 600 -1.26 -5.84 -16.70
C TYR A 600 -1.41 -5.88 -18.23
N ASN A 601 -1.19 -4.76 -18.92
CA ASN A 601 -1.28 -4.69 -20.38
C ASN A 601 -0.27 -5.63 -21.06
N SER A 602 0.92 -5.79 -20.48
CA SER A 602 1.94 -6.71 -20.99
C SER A 602 1.47 -8.16 -20.90
N LEU A 603 0.84 -8.55 -19.79
CA LEU A 603 0.26 -9.90 -19.62
C LEU A 603 -0.97 -10.14 -20.50
N ILE A 604 -1.84 -9.14 -20.67
CA ILE A 604 -2.98 -9.22 -21.60
C ILE A 604 -2.49 -9.38 -23.03
N TRP A 605 -1.43 -8.66 -23.42
CA TRP A 605 -0.82 -8.84 -24.74
C TRP A 605 -0.33 -10.27 -24.95
N ILE A 606 0.35 -10.87 -23.96
CA ILE A 606 0.77 -12.28 -24.02
C ILE A 606 -0.44 -13.22 -24.15
N LYS A 607 -1.52 -12.94 -23.41
CA LYS A 607 -2.76 -13.72 -23.48
C LYS A 607 -3.35 -13.72 -24.89
N ASP A 608 -3.47 -12.54 -25.49
CA ASP A 608 -4.26 -12.31 -26.71
C ASP A 608 -3.46 -12.52 -28.01
N ASN A 609 -2.14 -12.70 -27.95
CA ASN A 609 -1.27 -12.85 -29.12
C ASN A 609 -0.55 -14.20 -29.13
N ASN A 610 -0.14 -14.66 -30.33
CA ASN A 610 0.69 -15.85 -30.48
C ASN A 610 2.16 -15.49 -30.17
N ILE A 611 2.69 -16.00 -29.06
CA ILE A 611 4.05 -15.69 -28.60
C ILE A 611 5.14 -16.41 -29.39
N GLU A 612 4.82 -17.56 -29.99
CA GLU A 612 5.76 -18.37 -30.77
C GLU A 612 6.11 -17.68 -32.09
N ASP A 613 5.12 -17.09 -32.75
CA ASP A 613 5.32 -16.30 -33.98
C ASP A 613 6.15 -15.02 -33.73
N CYS A 614 6.16 -14.54 -32.49
CA CYS A 614 6.83 -13.29 -32.10
C CYS A 614 8.30 -13.49 -31.70
N GLY A 615 8.79 -14.73 -31.61
CA GLY A 615 10.16 -15.03 -31.18
C GLY A 615 10.48 -14.59 -29.75
N LEU A 616 9.46 -14.46 -28.89
CA LEU A 616 9.62 -14.06 -27.50
C LEU A 616 10.14 -15.25 -26.67
N GLU A 617 11.42 -15.22 -26.33
CA GLU A 617 12.02 -16.25 -25.48
C GLU A 617 11.74 -15.95 -23.99
N MET A 618 10.66 -16.57 -23.50
CA MET A 618 10.15 -16.44 -22.15
C MET A 618 10.25 -17.76 -21.41
N PHE A 619 10.54 -17.71 -20.11
CA PHE A 619 10.62 -18.88 -19.23
C PHE A 619 9.74 -18.63 -18.00
N PHE A 620 9.45 -19.67 -17.21
CA PHE A 620 8.72 -19.57 -15.94
C PHE A 620 9.58 -18.95 -14.81
N SER A 621 10.20 -17.81 -15.10
CA SER A 621 10.99 -17.00 -14.19
C SER A 621 10.77 -15.51 -14.45
N VAL A 622 10.99 -14.69 -13.43
CA VAL A 622 10.79 -13.23 -13.46
C VAL A 622 11.89 -12.53 -12.68
N ASP A 623 12.33 -11.38 -13.17
CA ASP A 623 13.31 -10.54 -12.47
C ASP A 623 12.60 -9.56 -11.53
N LYS A 624 13.15 -9.36 -10.34
CA LYS A 624 12.71 -8.36 -9.37
C LYS A 624 13.89 -7.50 -8.96
N GLU A 625 13.72 -6.20 -9.09
CA GLU A 625 14.64 -5.22 -8.52
C GLU A 625 14.15 -4.78 -7.14
N ILE A 626 14.97 -4.96 -6.09
CA ILE A 626 14.72 -4.43 -4.74
C ILE A 626 15.91 -3.59 -4.34
N LEU A 627 15.70 -2.30 -4.06
CA LEU A 627 16.75 -1.37 -3.61
C LEU A 627 17.98 -1.33 -4.54
N GLY A 628 17.80 -1.56 -5.84
CA GLY A 628 18.86 -1.58 -6.86
C GLY A 628 19.51 -2.95 -7.11
N GLU A 629 19.11 -4.00 -6.38
CA GLU A 629 19.58 -5.37 -6.61
C GLU A 629 18.55 -6.16 -7.43
N VAL A 630 18.99 -6.73 -8.55
CA VAL A 630 18.14 -7.57 -9.42
C VAL A 630 18.29 -9.03 -9.01
N THR A 631 17.18 -9.65 -8.63
CA THR A 631 17.09 -11.08 -8.29
C THR A 631 16.10 -11.77 -9.20
N THR A 632 16.46 -12.95 -9.73
CA THR A 632 15.55 -13.78 -10.54
C THR A 632 14.78 -14.75 -9.64
N HIS A 633 13.47 -14.83 -9.82
CA HIS A 633 12.57 -15.71 -9.08
C HIS A 633 11.93 -16.72 -10.02
N GLU A 634 12.03 -18.01 -9.70
CA GLU A 634 11.34 -19.08 -10.44
C GLU A 634 9.87 -19.17 -10.01
N LEU A 635 8.95 -19.10 -10.97
CA LEU A 635 7.51 -19.12 -10.71
C LEU A 635 6.98 -20.51 -10.32
N LYS A 636 7.71 -21.55 -10.70
CA LYS A 636 7.45 -22.96 -10.36
C LYS A 636 8.77 -23.72 -10.31
N PRO A 637 8.82 -24.93 -9.74
CA PRO A 637 10.06 -25.72 -9.67
C PRO A 637 10.69 -25.88 -11.06
N ASP A 638 11.99 -25.59 -11.17
CA ASP A 638 12.76 -25.64 -12.43
C ASP A 638 12.26 -24.63 -13.49
N GLY A 639 11.57 -23.57 -13.04
CA GLY A 639 10.91 -22.61 -13.92
C GLY A 639 11.87 -21.84 -14.83
N GLY A 640 13.13 -21.67 -14.44
CA GLY A 640 14.16 -21.07 -15.29
C GLY A 640 14.44 -21.84 -16.57
N ASN A 641 14.16 -23.15 -16.61
CA ASN A 641 14.40 -24.03 -17.76
C ASN A 641 13.13 -24.36 -18.55
N ILE A 642 11.96 -23.96 -18.06
CA ILE A 642 10.68 -24.25 -18.70
C ILE A 642 10.28 -23.07 -19.58
N GLN A 643 10.33 -23.27 -20.90
CA GLN A 643 9.93 -22.25 -21.86
C GLN A 643 8.41 -22.02 -21.83
N VAL A 644 8.00 -20.76 -21.98
CA VAL A 644 6.60 -20.38 -22.16
C VAL A 644 6.21 -20.61 -23.63
N THR A 645 5.14 -21.36 -23.85
CA THR A 645 4.58 -21.75 -25.15
C THR A 645 3.09 -21.36 -25.20
N GLU A 646 2.46 -21.45 -26.37
CA GLU A 646 1.02 -21.18 -26.49
C GLU A 646 0.18 -22.10 -25.58
N GLU A 647 0.63 -23.34 -25.38
CA GLU A 647 -0.07 -24.33 -24.53
C GLU A 647 -0.01 -23.99 -23.04
N ASN A 648 1.04 -23.32 -22.57
CA ASN A 648 1.28 -23.09 -21.15
C ASN A 648 1.25 -21.60 -20.73
N LYS A 649 1.02 -20.67 -21.67
CA LYS A 649 1.03 -19.22 -21.38
C LYS A 649 -0.02 -18.79 -20.36
N GLU A 650 -1.18 -19.45 -20.30
CA GLU A 650 -2.21 -19.15 -19.28
C GLU A 650 -1.73 -19.48 -17.86
N GLU A 651 -0.97 -20.57 -17.69
CA GLU A 651 -0.34 -20.91 -16.41
C GLU A 651 0.72 -19.86 -16.04
N TYR A 652 1.56 -19.47 -17.01
CA TYR A 652 2.56 -18.42 -16.83
C TYR A 652 1.91 -17.10 -16.38
N ILE A 653 0.89 -16.61 -17.10
CA ILE A 653 0.18 -15.37 -16.78
C ILE A 653 -0.38 -15.41 -15.36
N ARG A 654 -1.02 -16.52 -14.98
CA ARG A 654 -1.57 -16.69 -13.62
C ARG A 654 -0.49 -16.61 -12.55
N LEU A 655 0.61 -17.34 -12.70
CA LEU A 655 1.72 -17.36 -11.74
C LEU A 655 2.41 -16.00 -11.65
N VAL A 656 2.63 -15.33 -12.78
CA VAL A 656 3.23 -13.99 -12.79
C VAL A 656 2.32 -12.96 -12.11
N ALA A 657 1.00 -13.01 -12.36
CA ALA A 657 0.06 -12.09 -11.71
C ALA A 657 0.00 -12.32 -10.18
N GLU A 658 -0.08 -13.58 -9.75
CA GLU A 658 -0.06 -13.97 -8.34
C GLU A 658 1.22 -13.50 -7.65
N TRP A 659 2.38 -13.78 -8.28
CA TRP A 659 3.67 -13.32 -7.80
C TRP A 659 3.76 -11.80 -7.74
N ARG A 660 3.35 -11.08 -8.80
CA ARG A 660 3.48 -9.61 -8.85
C ARG A 660 2.67 -8.92 -7.77
N LEU A 661 1.50 -9.47 -7.46
CA LEU A 661 0.64 -8.95 -6.41
C LEU A 661 1.20 -9.27 -5.02
N SER A 662 1.76 -10.47 -4.80
CA SER A 662 2.15 -10.94 -3.46
C SER A 662 3.62 -10.73 -3.09
N ARG A 663 4.50 -10.47 -4.06
CA ARG A 663 5.96 -10.44 -3.86
C ARG A 663 6.41 -9.46 -2.78
N GLY A 664 7.13 -9.98 -1.78
CA GLY A 664 7.79 -9.18 -0.75
C GLY A 664 6.85 -8.49 0.22
N VAL A 665 5.58 -8.93 0.30
CA VAL A 665 4.58 -8.42 1.24
C VAL A 665 3.94 -9.53 2.07
N GLU A 666 4.44 -10.76 1.98
CA GLU A 666 3.89 -11.95 2.60
C GLU A 666 3.94 -11.87 4.13
N GLU A 667 5.10 -11.55 4.70
CA GLU A 667 5.28 -11.43 6.16
C GLU A 667 4.45 -10.26 6.73
N GLN A 668 4.40 -9.14 6.01
CA GLN A 668 3.60 -7.98 6.37
C GLN A 668 2.10 -8.31 6.37
N THR A 669 1.65 -9.02 5.33
CA THR A 669 0.25 -9.47 5.19
C THR A 669 -0.11 -10.43 6.32
N GLN A 670 0.78 -11.38 6.62
CA GLN A 670 0.60 -12.33 7.71
C GLN A 670 0.51 -11.63 9.07
N ALA A 671 1.44 -10.72 9.38
CA ALA A 671 1.43 -9.95 10.63
C ALA A 671 0.15 -9.11 10.76
N PHE A 672 -0.29 -8.48 9.66
CA PHE A 672 -1.58 -7.78 9.61
C PHE A 672 -2.75 -8.73 9.91
N LEU A 673 -2.84 -9.88 9.24
CA LEU A 673 -3.93 -10.84 9.43
C LEU A 673 -3.94 -11.44 10.84
N GLU A 674 -2.79 -11.65 11.45
CA GLU A 674 -2.69 -12.07 12.85
C GLU A 674 -3.31 -11.03 13.79
N GLY A 675 -2.92 -9.76 13.67
CA GLY A 675 -3.49 -8.68 14.46
C GLY A 675 -4.98 -8.47 14.22
N PHE A 676 -5.42 -8.64 12.97
CA PHE A 676 -6.82 -8.57 12.59
C PHE A 676 -7.65 -9.67 13.28
N ASN A 677 -7.24 -10.93 13.12
CA ASN A 677 -7.95 -12.10 13.63
C ASN A 677 -7.99 -12.19 15.16
N GLU A 678 -7.01 -11.61 15.84
CA GLU A 678 -6.99 -11.46 17.30
C GLU A 678 -8.23 -10.68 17.82
N VAL A 679 -8.67 -9.65 17.10
CA VAL A 679 -9.80 -8.81 17.49
C VAL A 679 -11.09 -9.29 16.83
N LEU A 680 -11.09 -9.52 15.52
CA LEU A 680 -12.25 -9.90 14.74
C LEU A 680 -11.91 -11.14 13.88
N PRO A 681 -12.45 -12.32 14.22
CA PRO A 681 -12.23 -13.52 13.41
C PRO A 681 -12.74 -13.33 11.98
N GLN A 682 -11.87 -13.60 11.00
CA GLN A 682 -12.12 -13.40 9.57
C GLN A 682 -13.34 -14.17 9.04
N GLN A 683 -13.73 -15.28 9.69
CA GLN A 683 -14.93 -16.06 9.33
C GLN A 683 -16.22 -15.22 9.29
N TYR A 684 -16.32 -14.16 10.11
CA TYR A 684 -17.50 -13.28 10.10
C TYR A 684 -17.57 -12.38 8.86
N LEU A 685 -16.49 -12.33 8.07
CA LEU A 685 -16.43 -11.57 6.82
C LEU A 685 -16.61 -12.42 5.57
N GLN A 686 -16.75 -13.75 5.68
CA GLN A 686 -16.69 -14.68 4.55
C GLN A 686 -17.74 -14.42 3.44
N TYR A 687 -18.80 -13.69 3.74
CA TYR A 687 -19.88 -13.36 2.81
C TYR A 687 -19.71 -12.02 2.12
N PHE A 688 -18.79 -11.18 2.59
CA PHE A 688 -18.50 -9.91 1.95
C PHE A 688 -17.54 -10.11 0.79
N ASP A 689 -17.78 -9.40 -0.30
CA ASP A 689 -16.75 -9.20 -1.32
C ASP A 689 -15.86 -7.99 -0.98
N ALA A 690 -14.78 -7.82 -1.75
CA ALA A 690 -13.81 -6.75 -1.52
C ALA A 690 -14.41 -5.34 -1.58
N LYS A 691 -15.43 -5.11 -2.42
CA LYS A 691 -16.12 -3.82 -2.56
C LYS A 691 -17.07 -3.57 -1.40
N GLU A 692 -17.77 -4.60 -0.94
CA GLU A 692 -18.63 -4.52 0.25
C GLU A 692 -17.79 -4.26 1.51
N LEU A 693 -16.62 -4.91 1.64
CA LEU A 693 -15.68 -4.66 2.75
C LEU A 693 -15.12 -3.23 2.73
N GLU A 694 -14.78 -2.70 1.54
CA GLU A 694 -14.39 -1.30 1.39
C GLU A 694 -15.48 -0.36 1.93
N VAL A 695 -16.75 -0.59 1.59
CA VAL A 695 -17.88 0.22 2.07
C VAL A 695 -18.06 0.08 3.58
N MET A 696 -17.86 -1.10 4.16
CA MET A 696 -17.92 -1.29 5.62
C MET A 696 -16.86 -0.48 6.37
N LEU A 697 -15.68 -0.32 5.79
CA LEU A 697 -14.57 0.42 6.38
C LEU A 697 -14.66 1.92 6.12
N CYS A 698 -15.02 2.33 4.89
CA CYS A 698 -14.98 3.73 4.50
C CYS A 698 -16.29 4.46 4.79
N GLY A 699 -17.41 3.75 4.83
CA GLY A 699 -18.76 4.30 4.91
C GLY A 699 -19.31 4.73 3.56
N MET A 700 -20.64 4.76 3.46
CA MET A 700 -21.38 5.30 2.33
C MET A 700 -21.44 6.83 2.40
N GLN A 701 -21.51 7.46 1.24
CA GLN A 701 -21.77 8.89 1.09
C GLN A 701 -22.92 9.10 0.11
N GLU A 702 -23.73 10.14 0.33
CA GLU A 702 -24.70 10.53 -0.68
C GLU A 702 -23.98 11.09 -1.91
N ILE A 703 -24.37 10.58 -3.08
CA ILE A 703 -23.77 10.99 -4.36
C ILE A 703 -24.56 12.15 -4.95
N ASP A 704 -23.93 13.32 -5.07
CA ASP A 704 -24.48 14.47 -5.79
C ASP A 704 -24.53 14.16 -7.30
N LEU A 705 -25.73 13.83 -7.78
CA LEU A 705 -25.98 13.52 -9.19
C LEU A 705 -25.73 14.71 -10.11
N GLY A 706 -25.97 15.93 -9.63
CA GLY A 706 -25.73 17.14 -10.40
C GLY A 706 -24.23 17.35 -10.60
N ASP A 707 -23.43 17.16 -9.56
CA ASP A 707 -21.98 17.23 -9.64
C ASP A 707 -21.39 16.15 -10.55
N TRP A 708 -21.83 14.90 -10.38
CA TRP A 708 -21.40 13.77 -11.21
C TRP A 708 -21.67 14.03 -12.69
N GLN A 709 -22.90 14.45 -13.03
CA GLN A 709 -23.30 14.69 -14.41
C GLN A 709 -22.55 15.89 -15.03
N ARG A 710 -22.33 16.97 -14.26
CA ARG A 710 -21.58 18.15 -14.73
C ARG A 710 -20.13 17.84 -15.07
N ASN A 711 -19.50 16.96 -14.28
CA ASN A 711 -18.08 16.63 -14.41
C ASN A 711 -17.80 15.35 -15.22
N THR A 712 -18.81 14.77 -15.86
CA THR A 712 -18.61 13.62 -16.75
C THR A 712 -18.20 14.05 -18.16
N ILE A 713 -17.15 13.39 -18.68
CA ILE A 713 -16.70 13.51 -20.08
C ILE A 713 -17.24 12.36 -20.92
N TYR A 714 -17.45 12.61 -22.22
CA TYR A 714 -17.99 11.62 -23.16
C TYR A 714 -17.04 11.46 -24.34
N ARG A 715 -16.72 10.20 -24.69
CA ARG A 715 -15.91 9.84 -25.85
C ARG A 715 -16.75 9.04 -26.83
N HIS A 716 -16.77 9.45 -28.09
CA HIS A 716 -17.62 8.84 -29.14
C HIS A 716 -19.13 8.83 -28.82
N TYR A 717 -19.53 9.59 -27.80
CA TYR A 717 -20.88 9.93 -27.42
C TYR A 717 -20.99 11.44 -27.25
N ALA A 718 -22.20 11.97 -27.47
CA ALA A 718 -22.57 13.32 -27.07
C ALA A 718 -23.50 13.27 -25.86
N ARG A 719 -23.62 14.39 -25.12
CA ARG A 719 -24.58 14.51 -24.01
C ARG A 719 -26.03 14.20 -24.44
N SER A 720 -26.36 14.44 -25.70
CA SER A 720 -27.67 14.19 -26.30
C SER A 720 -27.84 12.77 -26.88
N SER A 721 -26.79 11.94 -26.88
CA SER A 721 -26.90 10.56 -27.36
C SER A 721 -27.89 9.78 -26.49
N LYS A 722 -28.74 8.96 -27.13
CA LYS A 722 -29.80 8.18 -26.45
C LYS A 722 -29.26 7.39 -25.26
N GLN A 723 -28.12 6.72 -25.43
CA GLN A 723 -27.49 5.92 -24.37
C GLN A 723 -27.01 6.77 -23.19
N ILE A 724 -26.57 8.01 -23.41
CA ILE A 724 -26.15 8.91 -22.33
C ILE A 724 -27.37 9.45 -21.57
N VAL A 725 -28.45 9.79 -22.28
CA VAL A 725 -29.72 10.18 -21.65
C VAL A 725 -30.26 9.02 -20.80
N TRP A 726 -30.25 7.80 -21.34
CA TRP A 726 -30.63 6.57 -20.65
C TRP A 726 -29.73 6.25 -19.46
N PHE A 727 -28.42 6.43 -19.58
CA PHE A 727 -27.48 6.25 -18.48
C PHE A 727 -27.82 7.17 -17.30
N TRP A 728 -28.06 8.46 -17.54
CA TRP A 728 -28.42 9.39 -16.46
C TRP A 728 -29.85 9.19 -15.95
N GLN A 729 -30.77 8.69 -16.76
CA GLN A 729 -32.07 8.23 -16.29
C GLN A 729 -31.90 7.05 -15.32
N PHE A 730 -31.12 6.05 -15.71
CA PHE A 730 -30.80 4.89 -14.88
C PHE A 730 -30.18 5.31 -13.54
N VAL A 731 -29.14 6.16 -13.56
CA VAL A 731 -28.47 6.65 -12.34
C VAL A 731 -29.43 7.39 -11.39
N LYS A 732 -30.43 8.09 -11.92
CA LYS A 732 -31.48 8.74 -11.12
C LYS A 732 -32.47 7.74 -10.52
N GLU A 733 -32.85 6.71 -11.26
CA GLU A 733 -33.82 5.69 -10.82
C GLU A 733 -33.27 4.76 -9.73
N ILE A 734 -31.99 4.38 -9.80
CA ILE A 734 -31.38 3.49 -8.82
C ILE A 734 -31.13 4.21 -7.47
N ASP A 735 -31.12 3.44 -6.38
CA ASP A 735 -30.83 3.93 -5.03
C ASP A 735 -29.34 4.27 -4.83
N ASN A 736 -29.01 4.91 -3.69
CA ASN A 736 -27.64 5.35 -3.40
C ASN A 736 -26.63 4.20 -3.29
N GLU A 737 -27.06 3.02 -2.83
CA GLU A 737 -26.21 1.83 -2.78
C GLU A 737 -25.76 1.41 -4.17
N LYS A 738 -26.71 1.30 -5.12
CA LYS A 738 -26.39 0.95 -6.51
C LYS A 738 -25.58 2.04 -7.20
N ARG A 739 -25.81 3.33 -6.89
CA ARG A 739 -24.94 4.43 -7.38
C ARG A 739 -23.50 4.28 -6.90
N MET A 740 -23.31 3.90 -5.65
CA MET A 740 -21.98 3.63 -5.10
C MET A 740 -21.33 2.40 -5.75
N ARG A 741 -22.08 1.32 -5.99
CA ARG A 741 -21.55 0.15 -6.71
C ARG A 741 -21.14 0.50 -8.14
N LEU A 742 -21.91 1.36 -8.82
CA LEU A 742 -21.53 1.89 -10.13
C LEU A 742 -20.25 2.73 -10.05
N LEU A 743 -20.12 3.59 -9.03
CA LEU A 743 -18.90 4.36 -8.81
C LEU A 743 -17.69 3.44 -8.58
N GLN A 744 -17.81 2.44 -7.71
CA GLN A 744 -16.77 1.43 -7.47
C GLN A 744 -16.45 0.62 -8.73
N PHE A 745 -17.46 0.28 -9.54
CA PHE A 745 -17.26 -0.42 -10.79
C PHE A 745 -16.38 0.39 -11.75
N VAL A 746 -16.61 1.70 -11.87
CA VAL A 746 -15.91 2.55 -12.84
C VAL A 746 -14.58 3.12 -12.32
N THR A 747 -14.47 3.39 -11.03
CA THR A 747 -13.31 4.09 -10.42
C THR A 747 -12.48 3.20 -9.50
N GLY A 748 -12.97 2.02 -9.15
CA GLY A 748 -12.29 1.08 -8.24
C GLY A 748 -12.44 1.42 -6.76
N THR A 749 -13.10 2.52 -6.39
CA THR A 749 -13.32 2.94 -5.01
C THR A 749 -14.73 3.52 -4.80
N CYS A 750 -15.22 3.47 -3.57
CA CYS A 750 -16.47 4.14 -3.18
C CYS A 750 -16.27 5.60 -2.73
N ARG A 751 -15.01 6.06 -2.62
CA ARG A 751 -14.66 7.38 -2.09
C ARG A 751 -14.64 8.44 -3.19
N LEU A 752 -15.03 9.66 -2.85
CA LEU A 752 -14.82 10.84 -3.70
C LEU A 752 -13.85 11.83 -3.05
N PRO A 753 -13.04 12.56 -3.85
CA PRO A 753 -12.25 13.68 -3.37
C PRO A 753 -13.09 14.75 -2.68
N VAL A 754 -12.44 15.59 -1.88
CA VAL A 754 -13.10 16.72 -1.20
C VAL A 754 -13.72 17.70 -2.21
N GLY A 755 -13.13 17.89 -3.40
CA GLY A 755 -13.73 18.70 -4.47
C GLY A 755 -14.84 18.01 -5.27
N GLY A 756 -15.25 16.79 -4.91
CA GLY A 756 -16.26 16.03 -5.65
C GLY A 756 -15.72 15.45 -6.96
N PHE A 757 -16.58 15.29 -7.97
CA PHE A 757 -16.22 14.68 -9.26
C PHE A 757 -15.31 15.56 -10.13
N ALA A 758 -15.19 16.86 -9.82
CA ALA A 758 -14.28 17.76 -10.52
C ALA A 758 -12.81 17.39 -10.31
N ASP A 759 -12.49 16.91 -9.10
CA ASP A 759 -11.12 16.62 -8.64
C ASP A 759 -10.82 15.11 -8.68
N LEU A 760 -11.59 14.34 -9.46
CA LEU A 760 -11.40 12.90 -9.58
C LEU A 760 -9.99 12.60 -10.16
N MET A 761 -9.31 11.63 -9.57
CA MET A 761 -7.94 11.24 -9.91
C MET A 761 -7.92 9.84 -10.56
N GLY A 762 -6.99 9.60 -11.48
CA GLY A 762 -6.80 8.32 -12.16
C GLY A 762 -5.54 7.61 -11.68
N SER A 763 -4.80 6.98 -12.60
CA SER A 763 -3.42 6.50 -12.39
C SER A 763 -2.33 7.45 -12.91
N ASN A 764 -2.72 8.45 -13.71
CA ASN A 764 -1.84 9.39 -14.40
C ASN A 764 -2.11 10.87 -14.03
N GLY A 765 -2.78 11.12 -12.91
CA GLY A 765 -3.12 12.41 -12.37
C GLY A 765 -4.63 12.72 -12.45
N PRO A 766 -5.01 14.01 -12.54
CA PRO A 766 -6.40 14.44 -12.64
C PRO A 766 -7.12 13.78 -13.84
N GLN A 767 -8.16 12.99 -13.54
CA GLN A 767 -8.86 12.16 -14.52
C GLN A 767 -10.35 12.08 -14.16
N LYS A 768 -11.17 12.81 -14.92
CA LYS A 768 -12.63 12.85 -14.74
C LYS A 768 -13.29 11.53 -15.10
N PHE A 769 -14.49 11.31 -14.56
CA PHE A 769 -15.37 10.22 -14.93
C PHE A 769 -15.70 10.28 -16.43
N CYS A 770 -15.49 9.18 -17.15
CA CYS A 770 -15.62 9.12 -18.60
C CYS A 770 -16.59 8.02 -19.03
N VAL A 771 -17.51 8.33 -19.96
CA VAL A 771 -18.31 7.32 -20.66
C VAL A 771 -17.89 7.27 -22.12
N GLU A 772 -17.45 6.10 -22.58
CA GLU A 772 -16.96 5.89 -23.95
C GLU A 772 -17.82 4.87 -24.71
N LYS A 773 -18.13 5.15 -25.97
CA LYS A 773 -18.84 4.20 -26.84
C LYS A 773 -17.88 3.11 -27.32
N VAL A 774 -18.03 1.89 -26.81
CA VAL A 774 -17.20 0.73 -27.18
C VAL A 774 -18.06 -0.51 -27.38
N GLY A 775 -17.68 -1.37 -28.33
CA GLY A 775 -18.26 -2.70 -28.47
C GLY A 775 -19.60 -2.77 -29.22
N LYS A 776 -20.26 -3.92 -29.08
CA LYS A 776 -21.53 -4.27 -29.74
C LYS A 776 -22.68 -4.32 -28.75
N GLU A 777 -23.90 -4.21 -29.24
CA GLU A 777 -25.13 -4.11 -28.42
C GLU A 777 -25.38 -5.30 -27.48
N ASN A 778 -24.80 -6.47 -27.75
CA ASN A 778 -24.93 -7.65 -26.91
C ASN A 778 -23.87 -7.73 -25.80
N TRP A 779 -22.81 -6.93 -25.89
CA TRP A 779 -21.72 -6.92 -24.93
C TRP A 779 -22.18 -6.36 -23.59
N LEU A 780 -21.54 -6.81 -22.52
CA LEU A 780 -21.66 -6.21 -21.20
C LEU A 780 -20.85 -4.90 -21.15
N PRO A 781 -21.26 -3.93 -20.33
CA PRO A 781 -20.43 -2.76 -20.09
C PRO A 781 -19.17 -3.17 -19.34
N ARG A 782 -18.07 -2.47 -19.59
CA ARG A 782 -16.77 -2.73 -18.95
C ARG A 782 -16.22 -1.46 -18.33
N SER A 783 -15.28 -1.60 -17.41
CA SER A 783 -14.61 -0.47 -16.80
C SER A 783 -13.09 -0.58 -16.86
N HIS A 784 -12.47 0.60 -16.84
CA HIS A 784 -11.05 0.78 -16.62
C HIS A 784 -10.88 1.76 -15.48
N THR A 785 -10.65 1.22 -14.28
CA THR A 785 -10.62 1.99 -13.03
C THR A 785 -9.51 3.03 -13.00
N CYS A 786 -8.35 2.71 -13.57
CA CYS A 786 -7.21 3.62 -13.73
C CYS A 786 -7.54 4.89 -14.52
N PHE A 787 -8.54 4.84 -15.40
CA PHE A 787 -8.97 5.96 -16.24
C PHE A 787 -10.33 6.52 -15.85
N ASN A 788 -10.95 6.03 -14.77
CA ASN A 788 -12.32 6.33 -14.38
C ASN A 788 -13.30 6.21 -15.57
N ARG A 789 -13.10 5.18 -16.41
CA ARG A 789 -13.80 5.04 -17.69
C ARG A 789 -14.77 3.87 -17.69
N LEU A 790 -16.02 4.15 -18.10
CA LEU A 790 -17.05 3.20 -18.43
C LEU A 790 -17.13 3.03 -19.96
N ASP A 791 -16.82 1.84 -20.43
CA ASP A 791 -17.08 1.40 -21.79
C ASP A 791 -18.55 0.99 -21.88
N LEU A 792 -19.38 1.85 -22.48
CA LEU A 792 -20.82 1.67 -22.60
C LEU A 792 -21.18 1.28 -24.05
N PRO A 793 -21.68 0.06 -24.29
CA PRO A 793 -22.13 -0.34 -25.60
C PRO A 793 -23.34 0.48 -26.11
N PRO A 794 -23.50 0.60 -27.44
CA PRO A 794 -24.60 1.35 -28.04
C PRO A 794 -25.93 0.58 -28.02
N TYR A 795 -26.42 0.25 -26.82
CA TYR A 795 -27.68 -0.47 -26.61
C TYR A 795 -28.86 0.16 -27.37
N LYS A 796 -29.85 -0.66 -27.71
CA LYS A 796 -31.00 -0.26 -28.54
C LYS A 796 -32.18 0.28 -27.72
N SER A 797 -32.24 -0.02 -26.42
CA SER A 797 -33.33 0.42 -25.53
C SER A 797 -32.83 0.75 -24.13
N TYR A 798 -33.65 1.50 -23.39
CA TYR A 798 -33.41 1.78 -21.98
C TYR A 798 -33.35 0.51 -21.13
N GLU A 799 -34.31 -0.42 -21.34
CA GLU A 799 -34.37 -1.67 -20.58
C GLU A 799 -33.13 -2.54 -20.78
N GLN A 800 -32.62 -2.63 -22.01
CA GLN A 800 -31.39 -3.37 -22.29
C GLN A 800 -30.19 -2.75 -21.56
N LEU A 801 -30.08 -1.41 -21.57
CA LEU A 801 -29.03 -0.70 -20.85
C LEU A 801 -29.13 -0.93 -19.34
N LYS A 802 -30.34 -0.84 -18.77
CA LYS A 802 -30.62 -1.02 -17.36
C LYS A 802 -30.28 -2.44 -16.89
N GLU A 803 -30.73 -3.46 -17.61
CA GLU A 803 -30.44 -4.87 -17.33
C GLU A 803 -28.93 -5.12 -17.34
N LYS A 804 -28.24 -4.70 -18.41
CA LYS A 804 -26.80 -4.94 -18.59
C LYS A 804 -25.94 -4.19 -17.58
N LEU A 805 -26.30 -2.95 -17.22
CA LEU A 805 -25.59 -2.19 -16.18
C LEU A 805 -25.83 -2.77 -14.79
N LEU A 806 -27.07 -3.13 -14.44
CA LEU A 806 -27.36 -3.77 -13.14
C LEU A 806 -26.57 -5.07 -12.99
N PHE A 807 -26.58 -5.90 -14.02
CA PHE A 807 -25.81 -7.14 -14.04
C PHE A 807 -24.31 -6.87 -13.81
N ALA A 808 -23.71 -5.92 -14.54
CA ALA A 808 -22.28 -5.63 -14.42
C ALA A 808 -21.85 -5.06 -13.06
N ILE A 809 -22.71 -4.27 -12.39
CA ILE A 809 -22.37 -3.70 -11.07
C ILE A 809 -22.66 -4.65 -9.90
N GLU A 810 -23.50 -5.68 -10.09
CA GLU A 810 -23.84 -6.68 -9.07
C GLU A 810 -22.98 -7.96 -9.14
N GLU A 811 -22.50 -8.32 -10.33
CA GLU A 811 -21.67 -9.49 -10.57
C GLU A 811 -20.18 -9.11 -10.54
N THR A 812 -19.66 -8.94 -9.32
CA THR A 812 -18.30 -8.42 -9.05
C THR A 812 -17.18 -9.48 -9.00
N GLU A 813 -17.52 -10.77 -9.01
CA GLU A 813 -16.55 -11.88 -9.05
C GLU A 813 -16.63 -12.57 -10.43
N GLY A 814 -15.56 -12.49 -11.24
CA GLY A 814 -15.38 -13.38 -12.41
C GLY A 814 -15.41 -12.78 -13.83
N PHE A 815 -15.48 -11.46 -14.02
CA PHE A 815 -15.49 -10.90 -15.40
C PHE A 815 -14.08 -10.66 -15.95
N GLY A 816 -13.54 -11.73 -16.53
CA GLY A 816 -12.34 -11.76 -17.37
C GLY A 816 -12.22 -13.03 -18.24
N GLN A 817 -13.24 -13.87 -18.28
CA GLN A 817 -13.34 -15.00 -19.20
C GLN A 817 -14.23 -14.63 -20.39
N GLU A 818 -13.64 -13.92 -21.33
CA GLU A 818 -13.70 -14.37 -22.73
C GLU A 818 -12.30 -14.86 -23.10
#